data_AF-A0A8S1JD84-F1
#
_entry.id   AF-A0A8S1JD84-F1
#
_cell.length_a   1.000
_cell.length_b   1.000
_cell.length_c   1.000
_cell.angle_alpha   90.00
_cell.angle_beta   90.00
_cell.angle_gamma   90.00
#
_symmetry.space_group_name_H-M   'P 1'
#
loop_
_entity.id
_entity.type
_entity.pdbx_description
1 polymer ?
#
loop_
_entity_poly.entity_id
_entity_poly.type
_entity_poly.pdbx_seq_one_letter_code
_entity_poly.pdbx_strand_id
1 'polypeptide(L)'
;MARREDNGAGRGAAPLACLLLCILWTIPCAAVAGFTAGTRPGRTLLQAGDGGNGTLVFDGADGASVNETAGQLGDGQTLVLEVPSVALEGPLAIGGEDLTLSGRRGGGARTEVTCAAGQPGLVISGKVTIRDLSIIDCTISSSLVLAQSEVVFQNVRFKDNKMADFLPPELEQGFLDFGGSGGGGAIRADVNTTVTVVDSQFIANEASQGGAIYTAGSLFVNGSTFRRNVATASGGGAIKSNADAANLQALQQSQVSPGVASNEFVIRGCVFEKNNAPRGIETEPFFSASGAPIEKNDFFGAFGSPSPSGGAVLVWDVGRVQIEDCSFEKNTATTGGAIYFIVRDLALPIGAQLVHRVENCTFSDNTADLMEGPLDARINHGGAMFVVSLDKEIRPQLVDCQFISNKANYGGALHILTSSQSAMQVSGCEFEANQAETAGGAVLARNIENLAWNASNVIRNEAQMGGGVMITNAASLMVQGVNLDVNATTGTVFIPPGGGTKSVFEGNVAFDGGGLMCYGCDSISIQSAEFRNNRAAGNGGGLSFLDSTPTGAIELGTVTLEGNLATFGGAVFLESASNFRIQAGSGNVQRTLIRGNKAVVGGGLFLALKSVLNNKVEIFDTELSNNSAIRLEQLEDELANDDLFRLANETIRGNVGHDRDSADFFTNCGEGGGGGACIVLSQLPQRAGADVSVLQSVVTNNSALNGGGLFISIHGDTWSSAACTIQGPASVPCRSARFLNVSVTNNFAEFGGGGMFVTEPQSLFATCPGGLALLGLQGSFKSLADVINEVLTASPSDLQNEDFVMENLTCLVLEGNSVGDENGWGKQGASQATALLLLTPESGEIRNHTSNTVLGGGMGVSLAIVDMFGEKVKGGNPDAERPVIAVSVSVTGETIAMAKNGVATFTGLIGFDESGNRSVIFTSESLTSTSMTVEIRSCLVGEEEENEGKGCQRCPNNFYTFKPEQECLQCPEEAICTGGATLAPRDGFWHSTPYSPNILECIVRDACQYRGRASNLTAFYTNLTALMPSNLTLSNEEYPQCAEGYRGVLCGSCQPNYGHIAGGQCEECSMSRASIIGIIFVFAFWSMLLISFEVFNSILTNREMVLGARNTLTAIHVPQRNDSVPTDYTPIQGGKSELVSLFERTSANGGLRRASSEKVVGSFRKPEERLPPIVPLEPRSFQRQSTHLEDFWRRQNNTFLQSLPRGDSSLPDVEVEDMTLSEHIVAAENLTETVK
;
A
#
# COMPACT_ATOMS: atom_id res chain seq x y z
N MET A 1 -2.59 72.01 -18.87
CA MET A 1 -2.60 73.01 -19.96
C MET A 1 -1.58 74.09 -19.64
N ALA A 2 -0.74 74.50 -20.60
CA ALA A 2 0.20 75.64 -20.54
C ALA A 2 1.29 75.62 -19.42
N ARG A 3 2.54 76.06 -19.66
CA ARG A 3 3.26 76.38 -20.92
C ARG A 3 4.77 76.43 -20.66
N ARG A 4 5.57 75.87 -21.59
CA ARG A 4 6.96 76.24 -21.99
C ARG A 4 8.08 76.10 -20.92
N GLU A 5 9.18 75.39 -21.19
CA GLU A 5 10.28 75.65 -22.16
C GLU A 5 11.13 76.88 -21.74
N ASP A 6 12.47 76.86 -21.79
CA ASP A 6 13.35 75.99 -22.58
C ASP A 6 14.74 75.67 -21.94
N ASN A 7 15.58 74.93 -22.68
CA ASN A 7 16.81 74.25 -22.26
C ASN A 7 18.11 75.07 -22.45
N GLY A 8 19.23 74.57 -21.89
CA GLY A 8 20.59 75.05 -22.20
C GLY A 8 21.71 74.31 -21.48
N ALA A 9 22.28 73.26 -22.09
CA ALA A 9 23.40 72.49 -21.55
C ALA A 9 24.68 72.64 -22.41
N GLY A 10 25.86 72.58 -21.79
CA GLY A 10 27.14 72.60 -22.51
C GLY A 10 28.37 72.39 -21.61
N ARG A 11 29.14 71.32 -21.84
CA ARG A 11 30.47 71.07 -21.22
C ARG A 11 31.58 71.64 -22.12
N GLY A 12 32.74 72.02 -21.57
CA GLY A 12 33.93 72.26 -22.40
C GLY A 12 35.17 72.84 -21.68
N ALA A 13 36.14 71.96 -21.38
CA ALA A 13 37.60 72.13 -21.17
C ALA A 13 38.26 73.51 -20.87
N ALA A 14 39.32 73.46 -20.04
CA ALA A 14 40.31 74.52 -19.80
C ALA A 14 41.63 74.22 -20.58
N PRO A 15 42.82 74.79 -20.28
CA PRO A 15 43.20 76.09 -19.66
C PRO A 15 44.26 76.89 -20.49
N LEU A 16 44.65 78.13 -20.11
CA LEU A 16 46.06 78.59 -20.16
C LEU A 16 46.40 79.94 -19.45
N ALA A 17 47.52 79.93 -18.70
CA ALA A 17 48.58 80.94 -18.47
C ALA A 17 48.32 82.47 -18.21
N CYS A 18 48.72 82.93 -17.01
CA CYS A 18 49.57 84.13 -16.72
C CYS A 18 50.01 84.10 -15.21
N LEU A 19 51.24 84.28 -14.69
CA LEU A 19 52.62 84.61 -15.15
C LEU A 19 53.04 86.11 -15.00
N LEU A 20 54.23 86.37 -14.40
CA LEU A 20 54.92 87.67 -14.08
C LEU A 20 54.31 88.46 -12.87
N LEU A 21 55.02 89.15 -11.95
CA LEU A 21 56.43 89.58 -11.67
C LEU A 21 56.65 89.62 -10.11
N CYS A 22 57.81 89.91 -9.48
CA CYS A 22 59.24 89.56 -9.66
C CYS A 22 60.09 90.03 -8.43
N ILE A 23 61.05 89.19 -7.98
CA ILE A 23 62.43 89.49 -7.51
C ILE A 23 62.67 90.61 -6.44
N LEU A 24 63.37 90.29 -5.32
CA LEU A 24 64.68 90.87 -4.88
C LEU A 24 65.10 90.51 -3.41
N TRP A 25 66.30 89.91 -3.28
CA TRP A 25 67.33 90.08 -2.21
C TRP A 25 67.33 89.35 -0.83
N THR A 26 68.24 88.37 -0.74
CA THR A 26 69.31 88.15 0.29
C THR A 26 69.04 87.79 1.76
N ILE A 27 69.68 86.69 2.16
CA ILE A 27 69.93 86.04 3.48
C ILE A 27 71.33 86.49 4.00
N PRO A 28 71.80 86.30 5.27
CA PRO A 28 71.18 85.96 6.59
C PRO A 28 71.47 86.97 7.72
N CYS A 29 70.88 86.77 8.93
CA CYS A 29 71.62 86.82 10.21
C CYS A 29 70.84 86.13 11.36
N ALA A 30 71.48 85.89 12.51
CA ALA A 30 70.95 85.04 13.58
C ALA A 30 70.62 85.77 14.90
N ALA A 31 69.62 85.24 15.61
CA ALA A 31 69.34 85.28 17.06
C ALA A 31 69.54 86.57 17.87
N VAL A 32 68.43 87.11 18.40
CA VAL A 32 68.19 87.35 19.85
C VAL A 32 66.67 87.49 20.09
N ALA A 33 66.21 87.24 21.31
CA ALA A 33 64.79 87.00 21.63
C ALA A 33 63.87 88.24 21.64
N GLY A 34 62.58 88.00 21.36
CA GLY A 34 61.49 88.96 21.57
C GLY A 34 60.12 88.26 21.56
N PHE A 35 59.31 88.48 22.60
CA PHE A 35 57.96 87.91 22.71
C PHE A 35 56.98 88.63 21.76
N THR A 36 56.45 87.93 20.76
CA THR A 36 55.24 88.32 20.02
C THR A 36 54.39 87.09 19.76
N ALA A 37 53.07 87.21 19.88
CA ALA A 37 52.16 86.07 19.77
C ALA A 37 52.08 85.56 18.32
N GLY A 38 52.31 84.26 18.12
CA GLY A 38 52.02 83.59 16.85
C GLY A 38 50.51 83.63 16.56
N THR A 39 50.17 83.88 15.30
CA THR A 39 48.77 83.94 14.83
C THR A 39 48.09 82.58 14.87
N ARG A 40 46.79 82.57 15.21
CA ARG A 40 45.98 81.36 15.38
C ARG A 40 45.78 80.60 14.04
N PRO A 41 45.91 79.27 14.01
CA PRO A 41 45.28 78.43 12.99
C PRO A 41 43.78 78.25 13.29
N GLY A 42 43.00 77.81 12.28
CA GLY A 42 41.70 77.13 12.43
C GLY A 42 40.56 77.88 13.13
N ARG A 43 39.40 78.05 12.46
CA ARG A 43 38.19 78.59 13.12
C ARG A 43 37.33 77.49 13.73
N THR A 44 37.87 76.76 14.71
CA THR A 44 37.11 75.78 15.49
C THR A 44 35.87 76.44 16.10
N LEU A 45 34.68 76.10 15.59
CA LEU A 45 33.41 76.64 16.06
C LEU A 45 32.94 75.92 17.33
N LEU A 46 33.64 76.17 18.44
CA LEU A 46 33.17 75.86 19.78
C LEU A 46 31.88 76.67 20.06
N GLN A 47 30.72 76.06 19.83
CA GLN A 47 29.46 76.56 20.36
C GLN A 47 29.41 76.29 21.87
N ALA A 48 30.01 77.19 22.64
CA ALA A 48 29.85 77.25 24.09
C ALA A 48 28.44 77.77 24.44
N GLY A 49 27.46 76.85 24.43
CA GLY A 49 26.23 77.00 25.22
C GLY A 49 26.48 76.39 26.61
N ASP A 50 25.99 77.04 27.67
CA ASP A 50 26.29 76.65 29.05
C ASP A 50 25.72 75.27 29.42
N GLY A 51 26.57 74.23 29.43
CA GLY A 51 26.25 72.93 30.05
C GLY A 51 26.90 71.71 29.42
N GLY A 52 27.97 71.20 30.03
CA GLY A 52 28.46 69.83 29.80
C GLY A 52 29.30 69.62 28.54
N ASN A 53 28.64 69.35 27.41
CA ASN A 53 29.25 68.60 26.31
C ASN A 53 29.62 69.51 25.12
N GLY A 54 30.91 69.64 24.85
CA GLY A 54 31.42 70.41 23.72
C GLY A 54 31.12 69.78 22.36
N THR A 55 30.74 70.60 21.38
CA THR A 55 30.67 70.20 19.97
C THR A 55 31.79 70.85 19.17
N LEU A 56 32.56 70.04 18.47
CA LEU A 56 33.52 70.41 17.43
C LEU A 56 32.85 70.27 16.06
N VAL A 57 33.11 71.18 15.13
CA VAL A 57 32.59 71.13 13.76
C VAL A 57 33.75 71.20 12.78
N PHE A 58 33.79 70.26 11.84
CA PHE A 58 34.70 70.22 10.70
C PHE A 58 33.95 70.66 9.44
N ASP A 59 34.30 71.83 8.90
CA ASP A 59 33.69 72.44 7.71
C ASP A 59 34.56 72.31 6.43
N GLY A 60 35.75 71.69 6.55
CA GLY A 60 36.68 71.46 5.45
C GLY A 60 37.46 72.69 4.97
N ALA A 61 37.40 73.81 5.70
CA ALA A 61 38.17 75.01 5.37
C ALA A 61 39.61 74.96 5.92
N ASP A 62 40.56 75.46 5.13
CA ASP A 62 41.93 75.81 5.53
C ASP A 62 42.79 74.70 6.19
N GLY A 63 42.89 73.54 5.51
CA GLY A 63 44.10 72.69 5.57
C GLY A 63 44.32 71.84 6.83
N ALA A 64 43.38 71.82 7.78
CA ALA A 64 43.39 70.88 8.89
C ALA A 64 42.93 69.49 8.45
N SER A 65 43.55 68.43 8.96
CA SER A 65 43.07 67.05 8.74
C SER A 65 41.92 66.66 9.68
N VAL A 66 41.09 65.72 9.27
CA VAL A 66 40.04 65.15 10.14
C VAL A 66 40.67 64.40 11.32
N ASN A 67 41.82 63.76 11.12
CA ASN A 67 42.54 63.04 12.19
C ASN A 67 43.06 64.01 13.28
N GLU A 68 43.63 65.17 12.91
CA GLU A 68 43.99 66.23 13.89
C GLU A 68 42.78 66.80 14.62
N THR A 69 41.61 66.82 13.97
CA THR A 69 40.37 67.33 14.57
C THR A 69 39.76 66.31 15.55
N ALA A 70 39.78 65.02 15.22
CA ALA A 70 39.34 63.95 16.11
C ALA A 70 40.28 63.75 17.31
N GLY A 71 41.60 63.92 17.12
CA GLY A 71 42.60 63.90 18.19
C GLY A 71 42.48 65.05 19.23
N GLN A 72 41.52 65.96 19.06
CA GLN A 72 41.17 67.01 20.03
C GLN A 72 39.90 66.69 20.84
N LEU A 73 39.22 65.57 20.58
CA LEU A 73 38.07 65.12 21.36
C LEU A 73 38.48 64.72 22.77
N GLY A 74 37.77 65.23 23.77
CA GLY A 74 37.73 64.68 25.13
C GLY A 74 36.36 64.05 25.42
N ASP A 75 36.26 63.30 26.53
CA ASP A 75 35.07 62.54 26.90
C ASP A 75 33.76 63.35 26.84
N GLY A 76 32.69 62.72 26.36
CA GLY A 76 31.36 63.31 26.17
C GLY A 76 31.23 64.28 24.97
N GLN A 77 32.30 64.55 24.21
CA GLN A 77 32.26 65.51 23.10
C GLN A 77 31.71 64.93 21.78
N THR A 78 31.18 65.83 20.95
CA THR A 78 30.69 65.51 19.60
C THR A 78 31.55 66.14 18.52
N LEU A 79 31.99 65.38 17.52
CA LEU A 79 32.53 65.88 16.26
C LEU A 79 31.46 65.82 15.16
N VAL A 80 31.14 66.96 14.55
CA VAL A 80 30.24 67.06 13.40
C VAL A 80 31.04 67.32 12.13
N LEU A 81 30.90 66.45 11.13
CA LEU A 81 31.43 66.64 9.79
C LEU A 81 30.36 67.38 8.96
N GLU A 82 30.49 68.70 8.77
CA GLU A 82 29.51 69.50 8.00
C GLU A 82 29.81 69.58 6.48
N VAL A 83 30.77 68.78 6.02
CA VAL A 83 31.15 68.63 4.60
C VAL A 83 30.28 67.59 3.89
N PRO A 84 30.16 67.64 2.54
CA PRO A 84 29.48 66.58 1.78
C PRO A 84 30.26 65.27 1.73
N SER A 85 31.60 65.34 1.72
CA SER A 85 32.49 64.17 1.57
C SER A 85 33.83 64.38 2.29
N VAL A 86 34.36 63.33 2.90
CA VAL A 86 35.70 63.23 3.50
C VAL A 86 36.45 62.06 2.87
N ALA A 87 37.68 62.31 2.40
CA ALA A 87 38.64 61.25 2.12
C ALA A 87 39.59 61.12 3.32
N LEU A 88 39.79 59.89 3.81
CA LEU A 88 40.70 59.60 4.92
C LEU A 88 42.04 59.13 4.36
N GLU A 89 43.10 59.95 4.53
CA GLU A 89 44.47 59.63 4.08
C GLU A 89 45.15 58.54 4.92
N GLY A 90 44.56 58.18 6.05
CA GLY A 90 44.96 57.11 6.97
C GLY A 90 43.87 56.86 8.02
N PRO A 91 44.01 55.84 8.87
CA PRO A 91 42.94 55.41 9.78
C PRO A 91 42.55 56.51 10.78
N LEU A 92 41.25 56.79 10.86
CA LEU A 92 40.66 57.72 11.82
C LEU A 92 40.43 56.99 13.16
N ALA A 93 41.40 57.10 14.06
CA ALA A 93 41.28 56.57 15.42
C ALA A 93 40.40 57.50 16.28
N ILE A 94 39.38 56.94 16.94
CA ILE A 94 38.50 57.64 17.88
C ILE A 94 38.36 56.79 19.13
N GLY A 95 38.70 57.32 20.31
CA GLY A 95 38.47 56.60 21.56
C GLY A 95 38.43 57.49 22.79
N GLY A 96 37.59 57.09 23.74
CA GLY A 96 37.20 57.84 24.94
C GLY A 96 35.84 57.37 25.47
N GLU A 97 35.30 58.07 26.46
CA GLU A 97 33.97 57.81 27.01
C GLU A 97 32.91 58.73 26.40
N ASP A 98 31.73 58.18 26.08
CA ASP A 98 30.55 58.89 25.54
C ASP A 98 30.82 59.86 24.36
N LEU A 99 31.76 59.51 23.47
CA LEU A 99 32.07 60.31 22.27
C LEU A 99 30.98 60.16 21.19
N THR A 100 30.83 61.17 20.33
CA THR A 100 29.94 61.10 19.15
C THR A 100 30.60 61.62 17.88
N LEU A 101 30.54 60.85 16.79
CA LEU A 101 30.81 61.31 15.43
C LEU A 101 29.49 61.45 14.66
N SER A 102 29.25 62.61 14.03
CA SER A 102 27.99 62.94 13.37
C SER A 102 28.24 63.49 11.97
N GLY A 103 27.52 63.00 10.97
CA GLY A 103 27.43 63.64 9.65
C GLY A 103 26.59 64.92 9.65
N ARG A 104 26.58 65.58 8.49
CA ARG A 104 25.83 66.81 8.25
C ARG A 104 24.31 66.61 8.38
N ARG A 105 23.66 67.50 9.14
CA ARG A 105 22.20 67.48 9.33
C ARG A 105 21.48 68.48 8.41
N GLY A 106 21.13 68.04 7.20
CA GLY A 106 20.18 68.76 6.34
C GLY A 106 20.20 68.34 4.87
N GLY A 107 19.03 68.35 4.22
CA GLY A 107 18.91 68.17 2.76
C GLY A 107 18.86 66.72 2.25
N GLY A 108 18.89 65.71 3.12
CA GLY A 108 18.74 64.29 2.75
C GLY A 108 20.02 63.60 2.25
N ALA A 109 21.12 64.33 2.10
CA ALA A 109 22.45 63.75 1.89
C ALA A 109 23.14 63.53 3.26
N ARG A 110 23.70 62.33 3.45
CA ARG A 110 24.63 62.02 4.54
C ARG A 110 26.04 62.46 4.12
N THR A 111 26.93 62.76 5.06
CA THR A 111 28.34 62.99 4.73
C THR A 111 28.99 61.69 4.31
N GLU A 112 29.58 61.66 3.12
CA GLU A 112 30.29 60.49 2.59
C GLU A 112 31.71 60.42 3.17
N VAL A 113 32.17 59.21 3.49
CA VAL A 113 33.51 58.95 4.05
C VAL A 113 34.14 57.82 3.23
N THR A 114 35.25 58.11 2.56
CA THR A 114 35.98 57.16 1.71
C THR A 114 37.39 56.91 2.26
N CYS A 115 37.84 55.66 2.25
CA CYS A 115 39.14 55.27 2.77
C CYS A 115 40.26 55.35 1.71
N ALA A 116 41.48 55.72 2.14
CA ALA A 116 42.68 55.45 1.35
C ALA A 116 42.93 53.93 1.20
N ALA A 117 43.55 53.53 0.09
CA ALA A 117 43.84 52.14 -0.19
C ALA A 117 44.88 51.57 0.81
N GLY A 118 44.55 50.43 1.44
CA GLY A 118 45.49 49.66 2.26
C GLY A 118 45.43 49.93 3.76
N GLN A 119 44.45 50.68 4.25
CA GLN A 119 44.23 50.96 5.68
C GLN A 119 42.74 50.86 6.06
N PRO A 120 42.39 50.56 7.32
CA PRO A 120 41.01 50.65 7.79
C PRO A 120 40.58 52.12 7.83
N GLY A 121 39.29 52.39 7.61
CA GLY A 121 38.77 53.75 7.63
C GLY A 121 38.75 54.34 9.02
N LEU A 122 38.11 53.63 9.94
CA LEU A 122 37.96 54.02 11.32
C LEU A 122 38.46 52.90 12.24
N VAL A 123 39.01 53.29 13.40
CA VAL A 123 39.38 52.37 14.49
C VAL A 123 38.81 52.95 15.78
N ILE A 124 38.04 52.17 16.52
CA ILE A 124 37.34 52.62 17.73
C ILE A 124 37.76 51.81 18.97
N SER A 125 37.95 52.53 20.07
CA SER A 125 38.08 52.02 21.44
C SER A 125 37.17 52.79 22.39
N GLY A 126 36.63 52.13 23.44
CA GLY A 126 35.74 52.78 24.40
C GLY A 126 34.31 52.98 23.89
N LYS A 127 33.66 54.07 24.29
CA LYS A 127 32.20 54.26 24.14
C LYS A 127 31.87 55.36 23.14
N VAL A 128 31.38 54.99 21.95
CA VAL A 128 31.28 55.90 20.79
C VAL A 128 29.97 55.74 20.02
N THR A 129 29.27 56.84 19.75
CA THR A 129 28.14 56.90 18.82
C THR A 129 28.57 57.40 17.45
N ILE A 130 28.23 56.71 16.37
CA ILE A 130 28.38 57.17 14.98
C ILE A 130 27.00 57.35 14.34
N ARG A 131 26.74 58.52 13.75
CA ARG A 131 25.44 58.80 13.12
C ARG A 131 25.49 59.67 11.88
N ASP A 132 24.42 59.59 11.08
CA ASP A 132 24.16 60.48 9.94
C ASP A 132 25.25 60.44 8.81
N LEU A 133 26.03 59.35 8.73
CA LEU A 133 27.17 59.16 7.79
C LEU A 133 26.92 58.12 6.70
N SER A 134 27.75 58.14 5.64
CA SER A 134 27.82 57.10 4.61
C SER A 134 29.27 56.70 4.33
N ILE A 135 29.70 55.50 4.75
CA ILE A 135 31.05 54.96 4.58
C ILE A 135 31.10 54.09 3.32
N ILE A 136 31.98 54.42 2.36
CA ILE A 136 31.95 53.90 0.99
C ILE A 136 33.36 53.54 0.48
N ASP A 137 33.44 52.49 -0.35
CA ASP A 137 34.63 52.09 -1.15
C ASP A 137 35.90 51.75 -0.34
N CYS A 138 35.78 51.46 0.96
CA CYS A 138 36.89 51.01 1.80
C CYS A 138 37.22 49.55 1.49
N THR A 139 38.34 49.27 0.80
CA THR A 139 38.46 48.13 -0.14
C THR A 139 39.61 47.14 0.09
N ILE A 140 40.40 47.28 1.17
CA ILE A 140 41.51 46.34 1.49
C ILE A 140 41.42 45.79 2.93
N SER A 141 40.65 46.41 3.80
CA SER A 141 40.37 45.96 5.18
C SER A 141 38.98 46.44 5.58
N SER A 142 38.40 45.82 6.62
CA SER A 142 37.13 46.26 7.23
C SER A 142 37.07 47.79 7.36
N SER A 143 35.97 48.42 6.95
CA SER A 143 35.84 49.88 7.02
C SER A 143 36.01 50.41 8.44
N LEU A 144 35.61 49.59 9.42
CA LEU A 144 35.66 49.87 10.84
C LEU A 144 36.09 48.64 11.64
N VAL A 145 37.06 48.84 12.53
CA VAL A 145 37.55 47.84 13.51
C VAL A 145 37.21 48.30 14.93
N LEU A 146 36.56 47.43 15.69
CA LEU A 146 36.05 47.68 17.04
C LEU A 146 36.68 46.71 18.06
N ALA A 147 37.39 47.25 19.05
CA ALA A 147 38.01 46.45 20.12
C ALA A 147 37.63 47.03 21.50
N GLN A 148 37.18 46.17 22.43
CA GLN A 148 36.85 46.55 23.82
C GLN A 148 35.97 47.82 23.90
N SER A 149 34.86 47.82 23.17
CA SER A 149 34.06 49.04 22.90
C SER A 149 32.55 48.84 23.06
N GLU A 150 31.83 49.92 23.36
CA GLU A 150 30.37 50.01 23.27
C GLU A 150 30.03 51.03 22.17
N VAL A 151 29.54 50.55 21.02
CA VAL A 151 29.45 51.37 19.80
C VAL A 151 28.04 51.38 19.22
N VAL A 152 27.51 52.57 18.95
CA VAL A 152 26.13 52.77 18.50
C VAL A 152 26.11 53.44 17.12
N PHE A 153 25.60 52.75 16.11
CA PHE A 153 25.38 53.26 14.76
C PHE A 153 23.92 53.69 14.59
N GLN A 154 23.68 54.94 14.18
CA GLN A 154 22.33 55.47 13.97
C GLN A 154 22.23 56.14 12.58
N ASN A 155 21.30 55.69 11.72
CA ASN A 155 21.10 56.29 10.40
C ASN A 155 22.40 56.30 9.55
N VAL A 156 23.22 55.24 9.64
CA VAL A 156 24.50 55.11 8.90
C VAL A 156 24.31 54.26 7.65
N ARG A 157 25.04 54.56 6.58
CA ARG A 157 25.17 53.67 5.41
C ARG A 157 26.59 53.13 5.31
N PHE A 158 26.73 51.84 5.04
CA PHE A 158 27.96 51.18 4.61
C PHE A 158 27.71 50.60 3.21
N LYS A 159 28.44 51.07 2.19
CA LYS A 159 28.22 50.69 0.80
C LYS A 159 29.52 50.29 0.07
N ASP A 160 29.49 49.20 -0.67
CA ASP A 160 30.60 48.72 -1.53
C ASP A 160 31.95 48.49 -0.80
N ASN A 161 31.94 48.35 0.53
CA ASN A 161 33.16 48.15 1.32
C ASN A 161 33.61 46.69 1.27
N LYS A 162 34.92 46.46 1.13
CA LYS A 162 35.51 45.14 0.92
C LYS A 162 36.71 44.89 1.83
N MET A 163 36.71 43.74 2.50
CA MET A 163 37.90 43.18 3.14
C MET A 163 38.56 42.19 2.17
N ALA A 164 39.86 42.33 1.93
CA ALA A 164 40.59 41.42 1.05
C ALA A 164 40.81 40.04 1.72
N ASP A 165 40.68 38.96 0.94
CA ASP A 165 40.88 37.57 1.41
C ASP A 165 42.33 37.29 1.87
N PHE A 166 43.28 38.16 1.51
CA PHE A 166 44.69 38.06 1.87
C PHE A 166 45.24 39.44 2.25
N LEU A 167 45.74 39.59 3.47
CA LEU A 167 46.52 40.76 3.88
C LEU A 167 48.00 40.56 3.53
N PRO A 168 48.72 41.61 3.06
CA PRO A 168 50.18 41.56 2.95
C PRO A 168 50.84 41.30 4.32
N PRO A 169 51.89 40.46 4.41
CA PRO A 169 52.60 40.18 5.68
C PRO A 169 53.17 41.42 6.38
N GLU A 170 53.41 42.50 5.62
CA GLU A 170 53.88 43.79 6.12
C GLU A 170 52.83 44.53 6.99
N LEU A 171 51.55 44.12 6.94
CA LEU A 171 50.47 44.68 7.77
C LEU A 171 50.12 43.83 8.99
N GLU A 172 50.57 42.57 9.08
CA GLU A 172 50.31 41.70 10.23
C GLU A 172 50.99 42.24 11.51
N GLN A 173 52.25 42.67 11.41
CA GLN A 173 53.11 42.97 12.57
C GLN A 173 52.90 44.36 13.21
N GLY A 174 51.89 45.13 12.78
CA GLY A 174 51.67 46.51 13.25
C GLY A 174 50.54 46.67 14.27
N PHE A 175 49.38 46.06 14.01
CA PHE A 175 48.14 46.29 14.76
C PHE A 175 47.19 45.07 14.74
N LEU A 176 47.62 43.94 14.16
CA LEU A 176 46.74 42.83 13.73
C LEU A 176 47.27 41.45 14.17
N ASP A 177 47.72 41.33 15.42
CA ASP A 177 48.11 40.04 16.03
C ASP A 177 46.86 39.21 16.42
N PHE A 178 45.97 39.00 15.44
CA PHE A 178 44.70 38.30 15.55
C PHE A 178 44.70 37.12 14.57
N GLY A 179 45.02 35.93 15.07
CA GLY A 179 45.12 34.71 14.26
C GLY A 179 43.78 34.28 13.63
N GLY A 180 43.45 34.82 12.46
CA GLY A 180 42.28 34.46 11.68
C GLY A 180 42.07 35.37 10.46
N SER A 181 42.17 34.82 9.26
CA SER A 181 42.04 35.51 7.96
C SER A 181 40.59 35.84 7.58
N GLY A 182 39.79 36.32 8.54
CA GLY A 182 38.39 36.65 8.35
C GLY A 182 37.92 37.83 9.19
N GLY A 183 36.92 38.53 8.67
CA GLY A 183 36.31 39.70 9.28
C GLY A 183 35.10 40.16 8.50
N GLY A 184 34.67 41.40 8.76
CA GLY A 184 33.49 41.99 8.14
C GLY A 184 33.85 43.03 7.08
N GLY A 185 33.09 43.13 5.99
CA GLY A 185 33.36 44.11 4.93
C GLY A 185 33.18 45.55 5.42
N ALA A 186 32.12 45.79 6.21
CA ALA A 186 31.83 47.07 6.84
C ALA A 186 32.36 47.16 8.29
N ILE A 187 32.03 46.18 9.14
CA ILE A 187 32.33 46.21 10.59
C ILE A 187 32.97 44.90 11.03
N ARG A 188 34.10 44.97 11.73
CA ARG A 188 34.70 43.89 12.52
C ARG A 188 34.67 44.25 14.00
N ALA A 189 34.16 43.36 14.85
CA ALA A 189 34.07 43.55 16.30
C ALA A 189 34.60 42.35 17.10
N ASP A 190 35.46 42.62 18.09
CA ASP A 190 36.12 41.59 18.91
C ASP A 190 35.28 41.15 20.13
N VAL A 191 35.69 40.08 20.82
CA VAL A 191 34.92 39.36 21.87
C VAL A 191 34.29 40.25 22.94
N ASN A 192 35.01 41.26 23.43
CA ASN A 192 34.55 42.17 24.49
C ASN A 192 33.91 43.46 23.94
N THR A 193 33.21 43.37 22.82
CA THR A 193 32.57 44.52 22.14
C THR A 193 31.06 44.39 22.18
N THR A 194 30.35 45.50 22.40
CA THR A 194 28.90 45.62 22.18
C THR A 194 28.65 46.52 20.99
N VAL A 195 27.98 45.99 19.97
CA VAL A 195 27.64 46.69 18.73
C VAL A 195 26.14 46.91 18.68
N THR A 196 25.69 48.16 18.63
CA THR A 196 24.27 48.52 18.45
C THR A 196 24.10 49.23 17.10
N VAL A 197 23.15 48.79 16.28
CA VAL A 197 22.90 49.29 14.93
C VAL A 197 21.42 49.65 14.79
N VAL A 198 21.12 50.89 14.39
CA VAL A 198 19.76 51.44 14.31
C VAL A 198 19.55 52.18 12.98
N ASP A 199 18.43 51.94 12.31
CA ASP A 199 17.98 52.63 11.08
C ASP A 199 19.04 52.70 9.96
N SER A 200 19.90 51.68 9.87
CA SER A 200 21.14 51.71 9.08
C SER A 200 21.10 50.80 7.85
N GLN A 201 21.99 51.04 6.88
CA GLN A 201 21.95 50.44 5.54
C GLN A 201 23.30 49.82 5.17
N PHE A 202 23.35 48.50 4.95
CA PHE A 202 24.53 47.76 4.52
C PHE A 202 24.29 47.21 3.11
N ILE A 203 24.94 47.80 2.11
CA ILE A 203 24.66 47.54 0.70
C ILE A 203 25.94 47.07 -0.02
N ALA A 204 25.92 45.86 -0.58
CA ALA A 204 27.00 45.34 -1.44
C ALA A 204 28.41 45.33 -0.79
N ASN A 205 28.48 45.13 0.53
CA ASN A 205 29.75 44.93 1.22
C ASN A 205 30.22 43.47 1.09
N GLU A 206 31.52 43.22 1.12
CA GLU A 206 32.15 41.93 0.77
C GLU A 206 33.29 41.56 1.73
N ALA A 207 33.35 40.32 2.20
CA ALA A 207 34.45 39.79 3.02
C ALA A 207 34.45 38.25 3.07
N SER A 208 35.49 37.62 3.59
CA SER A 208 35.57 36.15 3.68
C SER A 208 34.61 35.49 4.68
N GLN A 209 34.10 36.23 5.67
CA GLN A 209 33.28 35.63 6.74
C GLN A 209 31.98 36.37 7.08
N GLY A 210 31.92 37.69 7.03
CA GLY A 210 30.68 38.44 7.24
C GLY A 210 30.56 39.58 6.23
N GLY A 211 29.77 39.43 5.17
CA GLY A 211 29.82 40.37 4.04
C GLY A 211 29.66 41.83 4.46
N ALA A 212 28.76 42.11 5.41
CA ALA A 212 28.69 43.39 6.11
C ALA A 212 29.38 43.36 7.49
N ILE A 213 28.93 42.49 8.39
CA ILE A 213 29.33 42.51 9.81
C ILE A 213 29.94 41.17 10.22
N TYR A 214 31.09 41.23 10.90
CA TYR A 214 31.64 40.15 11.69
C TYR A 214 31.71 40.58 13.15
N THR A 215 31.19 39.76 14.06
CA THR A 215 31.31 39.98 15.51
C THR A 215 31.70 38.71 16.25
N ALA A 216 32.55 38.87 17.27
CA ALA A 216 32.75 37.89 18.32
C ALA A 216 32.19 38.33 19.68
N GLY A 217 31.70 39.57 19.77
CA GLY A 217 30.97 40.13 20.91
C GLY A 217 29.46 40.27 20.65
N SER A 218 28.75 40.98 21.54
CA SER A 218 27.29 41.13 21.47
C SER A 218 26.85 42.12 20.39
N LEU A 219 25.74 41.79 19.72
CA LEU A 219 25.22 42.54 18.57
C LEU A 219 23.70 42.76 18.68
N PHE A 220 23.31 44.03 18.65
CA PHE A 220 21.92 44.50 18.66
C PHE A 220 21.65 45.25 17.35
N VAL A 221 20.67 44.82 16.56
CA VAL A 221 20.33 45.44 15.27
C VAL A 221 18.84 45.74 15.22
N ASN A 222 18.47 46.96 14.85
CA ASN A 222 17.08 47.42 14.79
C ASN A 222 16.81 48.25 13.52
N GLY A 223 15.65 48.07 12.89
CA GLY A 223 15.15 48.90 11.77
C GLY A 223 16.06 48.97 10.54
N SER A 224 16.96 48.01 10.35
CA SER A 224 18.10 48.13 9.43
C SER A 224 18.01 47.22 8.20
N THR A 225 18.67 47.59 7.11
CA THR A 225 18.60 46.88 5.82
C THR A 225 19.97 46.36 5.39
N PHE A 226 20.04 45.06 5.07
CA PHE A 226 21.21 44.38 4.53
C PHE A 226 20.87 43.88 3.11
N ARG A 227 21.49 44.46 2.09
CA ARG A 227 21.19 44.17 0.68
C ARG A 227 22.44 43.80 -0.12
N ARG A 228 22.42 42.66 -0.81
CA ARG A 228 23.50 42.22 -1.72
C ARG A 228 24.89 42.09 -1.09
N ASN A 229 24.99 41.95 0.23
CA ASN A 229 26.29 41.69 0.88
C ASN A 229 26.74 40.25 0.57
N VAL A 230 28.05 40.02 0.50
CA VAL A 230 28.63 38.74 0.05
C VAL A 230 29.69 38.23 1.03
N ALA A 231 29.57 36.97 1.46
CA ALA A 231 30.63 36.21 2.10
C ALA A 231 31.38 35.37 1.04
N THR A 232 32.68 35.62 0.81
CA THR A 232 33.47 34.92 -0.23
C THR A 232 33.90 33.50 0.16
N ALA A 233 33.75 33.13 1.44
CA ALA A 233 33.98 31.80 2.00
C ALA A 233 32.95 31.50 3.13
N SER A 234 33.22 30.50 3.98
CA SER A 234 32.35 30.06 5.09
C SER A 234 31.95 31.23 6.01
N GLY A 235 30.70 31.68 5.87
CA GLY A 235 30.28 32.94 6.45
C GLY A 235 28.79 33.21 6.41
N GLY A 236 28.40 34.32 7.03
CA GLY A 236 27.08 34.91 6.88
C GLY A 236 27.14 35.97 5.78
N GLY A 237 26.35 35.84 4.72
CA GLY A 237 26.45 36.74 3.56
C GLY A 237 26.25 38.21 3.91
N ALA A 238 25.46 38.52 4.95
CA ALA A 238 25.45 39.82 5.61
C ALA A 238 26.17 39.81 6.98
N ILE A 239 25.81 38.90 7.89
CA ILE A 239 26.27 38.95 9.30
C ILE A 239 26.80 37.58 9.75
N LYS A 240 28.04 37.54 10.27
CA LYS A 240 28.54 36.39 11.05
C LYS A 240 28.76 36.77 12.51
N SER A 241 28.23 35.95 13.40
CA SER A 241 28.43 36.05 14.86
C SER A 241 29.02 34.76 15.39
N ASN A 242 30.20 34.83 16.00
CA ASN A 242 30.94 33.66 16.49
C ASN A 242 31.59 33.92 17.86
N ALA A 243 31.06 33.32 18.92
CA ALA A 243 31.71 33.36 20.24
C ALA A 243 32.81 32.28 20.29
N ASP A 244 34.01 32.62 19.81
CA ASP A 244 35.12 31.69 19.61
C ASP A 244 35.49 30.87 20.88
N ALA A 245 35.28 29.56 20.79
CA ALA A 245 35.52 28.59 21.86
C ALA A 245 36.96 28.59 22.41
N ALA A 246 37.96 29.01 21.62
CA ALA A 246 39.34 29.14 22.11
C ALA A 246 39.46 30.23 23.18
N ASN A 247 38.75 31.34 23.03
CA ASN A 247 38.74 32.45 23.99
C ASN A 247 37.95 32.11 25.26
N LEU A 248 36.96 31.21 25.17
CA LEU A 248 36.21 30.73 26.33
C LEU A 248 37.06 29.85 27.27
N GLN A 249 38.04 29.10 26.75
CA GLN A 249 39.03 28.42 27.61
C GLN A 249 39.95 29.40 28.34
N ALA A 250 40.29 30.55 27.73
CA ALA A 250 41.04 31.61 28.41
C ALA A 250 40.20 32.29 29.51
N LEU A 251 38.90 32.50 29.27
CA LEU A 251 37.96 32.99 30.29
C LEU A 251 37.82 32.01 31.47
N GLN A 252 37.75 30.69 31.23
CA GLN A 252 37.70 29.69 32.31
C GLN A 252 38.96 29.69 33.20
N GLN A 253 40.14 30.05 32.67
CA GLN A 253 41.37 30.16 33.46
C GLN A 253 41.45 31.45 34.31
N SER A 254 40.59 32.44 34.05
CA SER A 254 40.72 33.82 34.58
C SER A 254 40.24 34.03 36.03
N GLN A 255 39.62 33.03 36.67
CA GLN A 255 38.98 33.14 38.00
C GLN A 255 37.88 34.23 38.12
N VAL A 256 37.38 34.78 36.99
CA VAL A 256 36.19 35.63 37.00
C VAL A 256 34.97 34.79 37.42
N SER A 257 34.06 35.37 38.20
CA SER A 257 32.91 34.66 38.77
C SER A 257 31.91 34.20 37.68
N PRO A 258 31.03 33.21 37.96
CA PRO A 258 30.12 32.60 36.95
C PRO A 258 28.98 33.48 36.40
N GLY A 259 29.18 34.80 36.33
CA GLY A 259 28.26 35.79 35.78
C GLY A 259 28.91 36.65 34.68
N VAL A 260 29.94 36.15 33.99
CA VAL A 260 30.41 36.74 32.73
C VAL A 260 29.26 36.65 31.73
N ALA A 261 28.91 37.77 31.10
CA ALA A 261 27.73 37.86 30.26
C ALA A 261 27.80 36.89 29.07
N SER A 262 26.72 36.14 28.86
CA SER A 262 26.47 35.42 27.61
C SER A 262 26.36 36.44 26.46
N ASN A 263 27.14 36.27 25.40
CA ASN A 263 27.01 37.12 24.20
C ASN A 263 25.57 37.05 23.67
N GLU A 264 24.97 38.22 23.46
CA GLU A 264 23.61 38.35 22.90
C GLU A 264 23.67 38.73 21.42
N PHE A 265 22.83 38.08 20.62
CA PHE A 265 22.57 38.42 19.22
C PHE A 265 21.08 38.70 19.07
N VAL A 266 20.73 39.97 18.86
CA VAL A 266 19.34 40.44 18.84
C VAL A 266 19.12 41.26 17.58
N ILE A 267 18.24 40.80 16.69
CA ILE A 267 17.90 41.48 15.43
C ILE A 267 16.39 41.72 15.39
N ARG A 268 15.98 42.97 15.12
CA ARG A 268 14.59 43.44 15.24
C ARG A 268 14.20 44.28 14.03
N GLY A 269 13.05 44.03 13.40
CA GLY A 269 12.52 44.91 12.35
C GLY A 269 13.45 45.10 11.14
N CYS A 270 14.26 44.08 10.78
CA CYS A 270 15.32 44.19 9.77
C CYS A 270 14.98 43.48 8.46
N VAL A 271 15.58 43.93 7.36
CA VAL A 271 15.37 43.37 6.01
C VAL A 271 16.69 42.88 5.41
N PHE A 272 16.73 41.61 5.03
CA PHE A 272 17.86 40.93 4.41
C PHE A 272 17.50 40.50 2.98
N GLU A 273 17.94 41.26 1.98
CA GLU A 273 17.57 41.03 0.58
C GLU A 273 18.78 40.68 -0.30
N LYS A 274 18.76 39.49 -0.93
CA LYS A 274 19.77 39.03 -1.92
C LYS A 274 21.20 39.01 -1.41
N ASN A 275 21.41 38.76 -0.11
CA ASN A 275 22.74 38.51 0.44
C ASN A 275 23.17 37.09 0.07
N ASN A 276 24.48 36.86 -0.10
CA ASN A 276 25.00 35.61 -0.68
C ASN A 276 26.22 35.07 0.09
N ALA A 277 26.29 33.76 0.28
CA ALA A 277 27.44 33.06 0.83
C ALA A 277 27.71 31.76 0.03
N PRO A 278 28.20 31.87 -1.23
CA PRO A 278 28.14 30.79 -2.22
C PRO A 278 29.21 29.70 -2.05
N ARG A 279 30.11 29.82 -1.06
CA ARG A 279 31.20 28.87 -0.83
C ARG A 279 31.21 28.30 0.57
N GLY A 280 30.99 26.99 0.64
CA GLY A 280 31.26 26.18 1.81
C GLY A 280 32.75 25.78 1.91
N ILE A 281 33.15 25.40 3.13
CA ILE A 281 34.35 24.61 3.41
C ILE A 281 33.89 23.22 3.90
N GLU A 282 34.58 22.15 3.52
CA GLU A 282 34.32 20.82 4.07
C GLU A 282 34.48 20.83 5.61
N THR A 283 33.55 20.18 6.32
CA THR A 283 33.53 20.12 7.79
C THR A 283 33.71 18.70 8.28
N GLU A 284 34.29 18.55 9.48
CA GLU A 284 34.13 17.33 10.27
C GLU A 284 32.64 16.98 10.42
N PRO A 285 32.25 15.71 10.31
CA PRO A 285 30.85 15.30 10.42
C PRO A 285 30.33 15.50 11.84
N PHE A 286 29.03 15.73 11.98
CA PHE A 286 28.40 15.86 13.30
C PHE A 286 28.35 14.51 14.02
N PHE A 287 28.79 14.47 15.28
CA PHE A 287 28.79 13.28 16.15
C PHE A 287 27.81 13.42 17.32
N SER A 288 27.16 12.30 17.67
CA SER A 288 26.29 12.21 18.84
C SER A 288 27.07 12.23 20.15
N ALA A 289 26.38 12.40 21.27
CA ALA A 289 26.97 12.28 22.62
C ALA A 289 27.59 10.88 22.91
N SER A 290 27.32 9.87 22.08
CA SER A 290 27.96 8.55 22.14
C SER A 290 29.10 8.36 21.14
N GLY A 291 29.50 9.41 20.40
CA GLY A 291 30.57 9.37 19.39
C GLY A 291 30.18 8.70 18.06
N ALA A 292 28.89 8.49 17.80
CA ALA A 292 28.42 7.94 16.52
C ALA A 292 28.12 9.09 15.53
N PRO A 293 28.47 8.99 14.23
CA PRO A 293 28.09 10.00 13.24
C PRO A 293 26.58 10.14 13.12
N ILE A 294 26.07 11.37 13.24
CA ILE A 294 24.64 11.72 13.13
C ILE A 294 24.17 11.71 11.66
N GLU A 295 25.12 11.86 10.73
CA GLU A 295 24.91 12.02 9.29
C GLU A 295 24.60 10.72 8.53
N LYS A 296 24.77 9.55 9.13
CA LYS A 296 24.49 8.28 8.42
C LYS A 296 23.01 7.92 8.47
N ASN A 297 22.44 7.59 7.31
CA ASN A 297 21.18 6.89 7.17
C ASN A 297 21.41 5.66 6.27
N ASP A 298 20.65 4.59 6.43
CA ASP A 298 20.83 3.35 5.65
C ASP A 298 19.99 3.32 4.35
N PHE A 299 19.07 4.28 4.17
CA PHE A 299 18.21 4.44 2.99
C PHE A 299 18.80 5.44 1.98
N PHE A 300 19.12 6.66 2.42
CA PHE A 300 19.64 7.75 1.58
C PHE A 300 21.16 7.68 1.35
N GLY A 301 21.85 6.74 2.00
CA GLY A 301 23.28 6.84 2.23
C GLY A 301 23.61 7.88 3.31
N ALA A 302 24.83 8.41 3.29
CA ALA A 302 25.22 9.48 4.19
C ALA A 302 24.65 10.82 3.71
N PHE A 303 23.95 11.53 4.59
CA PHE A 303 23.72 12.95 4.39
C PHE A 303 25.09 13.65 4.42
N GLY A 304 25.48 14.33 3.35
CA GLY A 304 26.75 15.07 3.30
C GLY A 304 26.86 16.13 4.41
N SER A 305 28.07 16.30 4.94
CA SER A 305 28.36 17.18 6.08
C SER A 305 28.02 18.64 5.76
N PRO A 306 27.12 19.28 6.55
CA PRO A 306 26.48 20.54 6.16
C PRO A 306 27.39 21.74 6.40
N SER A 307 28.01 22.23 5.32
CA SER A 307 29.01 23.30 5.37
C SER A 307 28.50 24.58 6.05
N PRO A 308 29.33 25.34 6.79
CA PRO A 308 28.89 26.45 7.60
C PRO A 308 28.85 27.73 6.78
N SER A 309 27.73 27.92 6.12
CA SER A 309 27.39 29.08 5.30
C SER A 309 25.93 29.43 5.55
N GLY A 310 25.58 30.72 5.54
CA GLY A 310 24.19 31.19 5.64
C GLY A 310 23.99 32.48 4.86
N GLY A 311 23.03 32.52 3.95
CA GLY A 311 23.03 33.55 2.88
C GLY A 311 22.84 34.98 3.39
N ALA A 312 22.11 35.17 4.49
CA ALA A 312 22.05 36.42 5.23
C ALA A 312 22.85 36.36 6.54
N VAL A 313 22.60 35.36 7.38
CA VAL A 313 23.10 35.31 8.76
C VAL A 313 23.71 33.94 9.07
N LEU A 314 24.88 33.94 9.71
CA LEU A 314 25.49 32.76 10.33
C LEU A 314 25.71 33.05 11.82
N VAL A 315 25.06 32.29 12.69
CA VAL A 315 25.23 32.36 14.16
C VAL A 315 25.87 31.07 14.66
N TRP A 316 26.94 31.22 15.45
CA TRP A 316 27.78 30.13 15.91
C TRP A 316 28.13 30.29 17.40
N ASP A 317 27.74 29.30 18.22
CA ASP A 317 28.01 29.21 19.66
C ASP A 317 27.61 30.46 20.48
N VAL A 318 26.59 31.21 20.05
CA VAL A 318 26.13 32.43 20.75
C VAL A 318 25.18 32.10 21.90
N GLY A 319 25.41 32.69 23.08
CA GLY A 319 24.69 32.37 24.32
C GLY A 319 23.24 32.87 24.42
N ARG A 320 22.80 33.82 23.61
CA ARG A 320 21.37 34.15 23.44
C ARG A 320 21.09 34.69 22.05
N VAL A 321 20.05 34.18 21.39
CA VAL A 321 19.69 34.57 20.02
C VAL A 321 18.21 34.92 19.95
N GLN A 322 17.91 36.14 19.47
CA GLN A 322 16.56 36.61 19.18
C GLN A 322 16.53 37.28 17.80
N ILE A 323 15.60 36.86 16.95
CA ILE A 323 15.34 37.47 15.65
C ILE A 323 13.82 37.69 15.56
N GLU A 324 13.38 38.94 15.53
CA GLU A 324 11.96 39.32 15.57
C GLU A 324 11.61 40.35 14.50
N ASP A 325 10.40 40.28 13.94
CA ASP A 325 9.86 41.22 12.94
C ASP A 325 10.73 41.40 11.67
N CYS A 326 11.46 40.35 11.24
CA CYS A 326 12.43 40.45 10.13
C CYS A 326 11.96 39.81 8.81
N SER A 327 12.40 40.37 7.68
CA SER A 327 12.20 39.78 6.35
C SER A 327 13.53 39.29 5.76
N PHE A 328 13.53 38.07 5.23
CA PHE A 328 14.64 37.41 4.55
C PHE A 328 14.21 37.02 3.14
N GLU A 329 14.68 37.76 2.14
CA GLU A 329 14.20 37.68 0.76
C GLU A 329 15.33 37.32 -0.23
N LYS A 330 15.18 36.23 -0.97
CA LYS A 330 16.04 35.86 -2.10
C LYS A 330 17.54 35.75 -1.73
N ASN A 331 17.85 35.38 -0.48
CA ASN A 331 19.23 35.14 -0.03
C ASN A 331 19.68 33.73 -0.47
N THR A 332 20.98 33.55 -0.67
CA THR A 332 21.54 32.30 -1.23
C THR A 332 22.80 31.85 -0.49
N ALA A 333 22.95 30.55 -0.27
CA ALA A 333 24.15 29.93 0.29
C ALA A 333 24.19 28.42 -0.03
N THR A 334 25.26 27.71 0.30
CA THR A 334 25.31 26.23 0.20
C THR A 334 24.41 25.53 1.23
N THR A 335 24.08 26.25 2.30
CA THR A 335 23.34 25.76 3.46
C THR A 335 22.60 26.94 4.05
N GLY A 336 21.45 26.74 4.70
CA GLY A 336 20.75 27.81 5.44
C GLY A 336 20.55 29.07 4.59
N GLY A 337 19.82 28.97 3.49
CA GLY A 337 19.83 29.98 2.40
C GLY A 337 19.57 31.42 2.85
N ALA A 338 18.84 31.63 3.96
CA ALA A 338 18.88 32.85 4.75
C ALA A 338 19.72 32.71 6.04
N ILE A 339 19.45 31.71 6.88
CA ILE A 339 20.05 31.58 8.22
C ILE A 339 20.73 30.22 8.41
N TYR A 340 21.97 30.24 8.90
CA TYR A 340 22.65 29.06 9.45
C TYR A 340 22.89 29.26 10.96
N PHE A 341 22.45 28.28 11.75
CA PHE A 341 22.28 28.46 13.19
C PHE A 341 22.78 27.24 13.96
N ILE A 342 23.89 27.39 14.69
CA ILE A 342 24.41 26.36 15.62
C ILE A 342 24.43 26.89 17.04
N VAL A 343 23.92 26.07 17.96
CA VAL A 343 24.07 26.26 19.41
C VAL A 343 24.63 25.01 20.09
N ARG A 344 25.54 25.25 21.04
CA ARG A 344 26.16 24.27 21.94
C ARG A 344 26.24 24.89 23.34
N ASP A 345 26.22 24.08 24.39
CA ASP A 345 26.40 24.59 25.76
C ASP A 345 27.82 25.16 25.94
N LEU A 346 27.90 26.39 26.45
CA LEU A 346 29.14 27.07 26.83
C LEU A 346 29.29 27.12 28.35
N ALA A 347 29.12 25.97 29.00
CA ALA A 347 29.24 25.76 30.44
C ALA A 347 28.30 26.67 31.27
N LEU A 348 27.02 26.67 30.93
CA LEU A 348 25.99 27.50 31.55
C LEU A 348 25.79 27.20 33.06
N PRO A 349 25.33 28.19 33.85
CA PRO A 349 24.90 27.94 35.22
C PRO A 349 23.76 26.92 35.28
N ILE A 350 23.93 25.88 36.10
CA ILE A 350 22.95 24.77 36.26
C ILE A 350 21.56 25.34 36.58
N GLY A 351 20.62 25.16 35.65
CA GLY A 351 19.23 25.62 35.77
C GLY A 351 18.84 26.83 34.91
N ALA A 352 19.75 27.41 34.14
CA ALA A 352 19.42 28.44 33.14
C ALA A 352 18.89 27.81 31.83
N GLN A 353 17.60 27.99 31.53
CA GLN A 353 17.05 27.65 30.21
C GLN A 353 17.39 28.74 29.19
N LEU A 354 18.19 28.41 28.17
CA LEU A 354 18.37 29.26 27.01
C LEU A 354 17.27 29.00 25.97
N VAL A 355 16.45 30.03 25.75
CA VAL A 355 15.46 30.05 24.67
C VAL A 355 16.02 30.89 23.52
N HIS A 356 16.39 30.23 22.44
CA HIS A 356 16.75 30.87 21.18
C HIS A 356 15.50 30.96 20.32
N ARG A 357 15.17 32.16 19.83
CA ARG A 357 13.83 32.43 19.28
C ARG A 357 13.91 33.19 17.97
N VAL A 358 13.21 32.69 16.96
CA VAL A 358 12.86 33.45 15.76
C VAL A 358 11.35 33.62 15.76
N GLU A 359 10.88 34.86 15.66
CA GLU A 359 9.49 35.25 15.89
C GLU A 359 8.99 36.23 14.82
N ASN A 360 7.77 36.05 14.31
CA ASN A 360 7.12 36.97 13.37
C ASN A 360 8.03 37.35 12.17
N CYS A 361 8.76 36.37 11.63
CA CYS A 361 9.72 36.57 10.54
C CYS A 361 9.22 35.95 9.23
N THR A 362 9.50 36.61 8.10
CA THR A 362 9.18 36.11 6.76
C THR A 362 10.45 35.65 6.04
N PHE A 363 10.40 34.45 5.47
CA PHE A 363 11.47 33.85 4.66
C PHE A 363 10.91 33.54 3.27
N SER A 364 11.21 34.37 2.26
CA SER A 364 10.71 34.20 0.89
C SER A 364 11.80 34.02 -0.16
N ASP A 365 11.60 33.05 -1.06
CA ASP A 365 12.47 32.75 -2.21
C ASP A 365 13.95 32.50 -1.86
N ASN A 366 14.30 32.11 -0.63
CA ASN A 366 15.68 31.83 -0.25
C ASN A 366 16.09 30.44 -0.75
N THR A 367 17.34 30.27 -1.15
CA THR A 367 17.82 29.03 -1.78
C THR A 367 19.11 28.53 -1.14
N ALA A 368 19.11 27.25 -0.75
CA ALA A 368 20.33 26.51 -0.49
C ALA A 368 20.78 25.82 -1.79
N ASP A 369 21.82 26.33 -2.45
CA ASP A 369 22.37 25.84 -3.72
C ASP A 369 23.91 25.92 -3.74
N LEU A 370 24.53 24.98 -4.45
CA LEU A 370 25.98 24.80 -4.57
C LEU A 370 26.40 25.14 -6.01
N MET A 371 26.73 26.41 -6.21
CA MET A 371 27.03 26.97 -7.55
C MET A 371 28.33 26.43 -8.18
N GLU A 372 29.25 25.87 -7.39
CA GLU A 372 30.55 25.35 -7.84
C GLU A 372 30.81 23.94 -7.29
N GLY A 373 30.47 22.90 -8.07
CA GLY A 373 30.75 21.50 -7.71
C GLY A 373 30.26 20.49 -8.76
N PRO A 374 30.73 19.23 -8.72
CA PRO A 374 30.18 18.15 -9.53
C PRO A 374 28.78 17.76 -9.02
N LEU A 375 27.95 17.15 -9.89
CA LEU A 375 26.51 16.97 -9.62
C LEU A 375 26.22 16.10 -8.38
N ASP A 376 27.07 15.12 -8.13
CA ASP A 376 27.04 14.15 -7.04
C ASP A 376 27.45 14.72 -5.67
N ALA A 377 27.98 15.95 -5.62
CA ALA A 377 28.35 16.64 -4.39
C ALA A 377 27.35 17.73 -3.94
N ARG A 378 26.23 17.94 -4.67
CA ARG A 378 25.22 18.93 -4.28
C ARG A 378 24.34 18.44 -3.13
N ILE A 379 24.78 18.68 -1.90
CA ILE A 379 24.03 18.30 -0.69
C ILE A 379 23.72 19.56 0.11
N ASN A 380 22.73 20.32 -0.36
CA ASN A 380 22.31 21.58 0.24
C ASN A 380 21.16 21.38 1.24
N HIS A 381 21.27 22.01 2.41
CA HIS A 381 20.36 21.79 3.55
C HIS A 381 19.72 23.11 4.03
N GLY A 382 18.39 23.14 4.18
CA GLY A 382 17.64 24.26 4.75
C GLY A 382 17.56 25.48 3.83
N GLY A 383 16.59 25.51 2.90
CA GLY A 383 16.52 26.55 1.86
C GLY A 383 16.29 27.96 2.41
N ALA A 384 15.55 28.08 3.52
CA ALA A 384 15.55 29.27 4.36
C ALA A 384 16.51 29.13 5.54
N MET A 385 16.42 28.04 6.31
CA MET A 385 17.19 27.91 7.56
C MET A 385 17.70 26.49 7.84
N PHE A 386 18.95 26.43 8.30
CA PHE A 386 19.58 25.22 8.85
C PHE A 386 19.82 25.39 10.35
N VAL A 387 19.31 24.44 11.17
CA VAL A 387 19.36 24.47 12.64
C VAL A 387 20.13 23.28 13.18
N VAL A 388 21.12 23.55 14.03
CA VAL A 388 21.83 22.55 14.84
C VAL A 388 21.69 22.87 16.34
N SER A 389 21.14 21.93 17.11
CA SER A 389 21.16 21.97 18.58
C SER A 389 21.67 20.65 19.14
N LEU A 390 22.86 20.65 19.74
CA LEU A 390 23.50 19.43 20.24
C LEU A 390 23.27 19.18 21.73
N ASP A 391 22.82 20.17 22.50
CA ASP A 391 22.57 20.04 23.94
C ASP A 391 21.07 19.97 24.30
N LYS A 392 20.75 19.10 25.26
CA LYS A 392 19.41 18.79 25.78
C LYS A 392 18.72 19.94 26.54
N GLU A 393 19.49 20.85 27.10
CA GLU A 393 18.96 22.03 27.81
C GLU A 393 18.59 23.17 26.84
N ILE A 394 19.10 23.13 25.61
CA ILE A 394 18.83 24.13 24.56
C ILE A 394 17.52 23.77 23.85
N ARG A 395 16.58 24.71 23.80
CA ARG A 395 15.25 24.51 23.19
C ARG A 395 14.93 25.64 22.21
N PRO A 396 15.30 25.51 20.92
CA PRO A 396 15.01 26.52 19.91
C PRO A 396 13.50 26.64 19.64
N GLN A 397 13.06 27.85 19.31
CA GLN A 397 11.66 28.17 19.02
C GLN A 397 11.52 28.92 17.70
N LEU A 398 10.62 28.43 16.83
CA LEU A 398 10.05 29.16 15.71
C LEU A 398 8.61 29.53 16.04
N VAL A 399 8.26 30.81 15.98
CA VAL A 399 6.91 31.29 16.36
C VAL A 399 6.38 32.32 15.36
N ASP A 400 5.17 32.08 14.82
CA ASP A 400 4.47 32.98 13.89
C ASP A 400 5.28 33.37 12.64
N CYS A 401 6.24 32.53 12.23
CA CYS A 401 7.09 32.73 11.05
C CYS A 401 6.46 32.16 9.77
N GLN A 402 6.66 32.84 8.64
CA GLN A 402 6.25 32.40 7.31
C GLN A 402 7.45 31.97 6.45
N PHE A 403 7.35 30.82 5.79
CA PHE A 403 8.35 30.26 4.89
C PHE A 403 7.72 29.99 3.53
N ILE A 404 8.01 30.83 2.55
CA ILE A 404 7.33 30.86 1.24
C ILE A 404 8.33 30.62 0.10
N SER A 405 8.10 29.59 -0.71
CA SER A 405 8.86 29.31 -1.95
C SER A 405 10.40 29.25 -1.80
N ASN A 406 10.87 28.74 -0.65
CA ASN A 406 12.29 28.46 -0.44
C ASN A 406 12.67 27.10 -1.05
N LYS A 407 13.94 26.92 -1.44
CA LYS A 407 14.43 25.70 -2.11
C LYS A 407 15.74 25.14 -1.53
N ALA A 408 15.84 23.81 -1.45
CA ALA A 408 17.06 23.07 -1.09
C ALA A 408 17.07 21.65 -1.73
N ASN A 409 18.06 20.81 -1.39
CA ASN A 409 17.97 19.36 -1.58
C ASN A 409 17.26 18.69 -0.39
N TYR A 410 17.53 19.19 0.82
CA TYR A 410 17.02 18.68 2.09
C TYR A 410 16.41 19.82 2.92
N GLY A 411 15.13 19.71 3.30
CA GLY A 411 14.41 20.76 4.05
C GLY A 411 14.23 22.03 3.22
N GLY A 412 13.26 22.05 2.30
CA GLY A 412 13.11 23.13 1.31
C GLY A 412 12.94 24.52 1.94
N ALA A 413 12.26 24.60 3.08
CA ALA A 413 12.37 25.74 3.99
C ALA A 413 13.39 25.48 5.11
N LEU A 414 13.19 24.39 5.87
CA LEU A 414 13.81 24.20 7.18
C LEU A 414 14.42 22.80 7.30
N HIS A 415 15.68 22.74 7.74
CA HIS A 415 16.30 21.47 8.12
C HIS A 415 16.83 21.54 9.55
N ILE A 416 16.29 20.65 10.40
CA ILE A 416 16.63 20.49 11.80
C ILE A 416 17.55 19.28 11.97
N LEU A 417 18.68 19.48 12.64
CA LEU A 417 19.63 18.47 13.08
C LEU A 417 19.87 18.62 14.57
N THR A 418 19.67 17.57 15.37
CA THR A 418 19.95 17.66 16.81
C THR A 418 20.67 16.45 17.37
N SER A 419 21.05 16.50 18.64
CA SER A 419 21.23 15.27 19.42
C SER A 419 19.87 14.73 19.85
N SER A 420 19.74 13.39 19.97
CA SER A 420 18.49 12.70 20.33
C SER A 420 18.08 12.86 21.80
N GLN A 421 18.53 13.94 22.44
CA GLN A 421 18.17 14.40 23.78
C GLN A 421 17.74 15.88 23.77
N SER A 422 17.76 16.55 22.61
CA SER A 422 17.34 17.93 22.42
C SER A 422 15.92 18.00 21.87
N ALA A 423 15.19 19.07 22.17
CA ALA A 423 13.83 19.31 21.70
C ALA A 423 13.70 20.70 21.06
N MET A 424 12.76 20.86 20.12
CA MET A 424 12.51 22.12 19.40
C MET A 424 11.01 22.37 19.29
N GLN A 425 10.60 23.64 19.20
CA GLN A 425 9.21 24.04 19.02
C GLN A 425 9.00 24.82 17.72
N VAL A 426 7.91 24.52 17.03
CA VAL A 426 7.33 25.28 15.91
C VAL A 426 5.88 25.62 16.30
N SER A 427 5.49 26.90 16.23
CA SER A 427 4.18 27.36 16.70
C SER A 427 3.61 28.49 15.84
N GLY A 428 2.37 28.39 15.38
CA GLY A 428 1.73 29.41 14.53
C GLY A 428 2.42 29.68 13.17
N CYS A 429 3.36 28.82 12.77
CA CYS A 429 4.14 29.00 11.54
C CYS A 429 3.40 28.54 10.30
N GLU A 430 3.78 29.09 9.14
CA GLU A 430 3.23 28.72 7.84
C GLU A 430 4.36 28.38 6.86
N PHE A 431 4.28 27.22 6.23
CA PHE A 431 5.23 26.74 5.23
C PHE A 431 4.50 26.54 3.90
N GLU A 432 4.63 27.48 2.98
CA GLU A 432 3.91 27.47 1.69
C GLU A 432 4.86 27.30 0.48
N ALA A 433 4.53 26.36 -0.40
CA ALA A 433 5.13 26.21 -1.74
C ALA A 433 6.68 26.07 -1.77
N ASN A 434 7.28 25.51 -0.71
CA ASN A 434 8.71 25.23 -0.64
C ASN A 434 9.04 23.89 -1.32
N GLN A 435 10.24 23.78 -1.89
CA GLN A 435 10.66 22.61 -2.68
C GLN A 435 11.97 22.01 -2.15
N ALA A 436 12.01 20.69 -1.95
CA ALA A 436 13.23 19.95 -1.65
C ALA A 436 13.49 18.89 -2.73
N GLU A 437 14.66 18.89 -3.37
CA GLU A 437 14.92 17.93 -4.47
C GLU A 437 14.95 16.45 -4.01
N THR A 438 15.12 16.19 -2.71
CA THR A 438 15.13 14.85 -2.13
C THR A 438 14.14 14.69 -0.98
N ALA A 439 14.23 15.50 0.07
CA ALA A 439 13.54 15.18 1.33
C ALA A 439 13.06 16.39 2.15
N GLY A 440 11.81 16.34 2.61
CA GLY A 440 11.18 17.36 3.46
C GLY A 440 10.92 18.66 2.70
N GLY A 441 9.87 18.71 1.88
CA GLY A 441 9.62 19.84 0.98
C GLY A 441 9.46 21.17 1.72
N ALA A 442 8.74 21.18 2.85
CA ALA A 442 8.88 22.23 3.85
C ALA A 442 10.01 21.92 4.85
N VAL A 443 9.89 20.79 5.57
CA VAL A 443 10.72 20.52 6.76
C VAL A 443 11.29 19.11 6.76
N LEU A 444 12.60 19.00 7.03
CA LEU A 444 13.26 17.75 7.41
C LEU A 444 13.77 17.83 8.85
N ALA A 445 13.45 16.85 9.69
CA ALA A 445 13.93 16.77 11.07
C ALA A 445 14.66 15.45 11.35
N ARG A 446 15.83 15.52 11.99
CA ARG A 446 16.73 14.38 12.25
C ARG A 446 17.21 14.33 13.69
N ASN A 447 17.17 13.14 14.30
CA ASN A 447 17.74 12.86 15.63
C ASN A 447 17.25 13.82 16.74
N ILE A 448 15.93 14.07 16.82
CA ILE A 448 15.31 14.99 17.77
C ILE A 448 14.46 14.25 18.81
N GLU A 449 14.65 14.54 20.11
CA GLU A 449 13.92 13.90 21.22
C GLU A 449 12.41 14.17 21.09
N ASN A 450 12.04 15.41 20.77
CA ASN A 450 10.67 15.80 20.46
C ASN A 450 10.65 17.12 19.64
N LEU A 451 10.07 17.07 18.44
CA LEU A 451 9.65 18.26 17.71
C LEU A 451 8.20 18.59 18.08
N ALA A 452 7.99 19.62 18.88
CA ALA A 452 6.65 20.10 19.23
C ALA A 452 6.11 21.01 18.11
N TRP A 453 5.00 20.63 17.49
CA TRP A 453 4.41 21.30 16.33
C TRP A 453 2.99 21.78 16.64
N ASN A 454 2.85 23.06 16.96
CA ASN A 454 1.61 23.63 17.48
C ASN A 454 0.92 24.52 16.44
N ALA A 455 -0.29 24.16 16.03
CA ALA A 455 -1.16 24.95 15.14
C ALA A 455 -0.40 25.66 13.99
N SER A 456 0.42 24.91 13.26
CA SER A 456 1.29 25.40 12.19
C SER A 456 0.99 24.65 10.88
N ASN A 457 1.01 25.36 9.76
CA ASN A 457 0.49 24.90 8.48
C ASN A 457 1.58 24.55 7.46
N VAL A 458 1.33 23.54 6.64
CA VAL A 458 2.24 23.01 5.61
C VAL A 458 1.44 22.86 4.31
N ILE A 459 1.58 23.82 3.40
CA ILE A 459 0.69 24.03 2.26
C ILE A 459 1.46 23.95 0.93
N ARG A 460 1.06 23.04 0.03
CA ARG A 460 1.55 22.92 -1.36
C ARG A 460 3.07 22.77 -1.51
N ASN A 461 3.74 22.14 -0.55
CA ASN A 461 5.18 21.87 -0.59
C ASN A 461 5.47 20.55 -1.33
N GLU A 462 6.68 20.42 -1.86
CA GLU A 462 7.05 19.37 -2.81
C GLU A 462 8.42 18.77 -2.48
N ALA A 463 8.51 17.43 -2.47
CA ALA A 463 9.79 16.70 -2.39
C ALA A 463 9.69 15.31 -3.02
N GLN A 464 10.80 14.59 -3.18
CA GLN A 464 10.67 13.15 -3.45
C GLN A 464 10.10 12.42 -2.22
N MET A 465 10.51 12.78 -1.00
CA MET A 465 10.10 12.08 0.23
C MET A 465 9.70 13.05 1.34
N GLY A 466 8.50 12.89 1.92
CA GLY A 466 7.93 13.83 2.87
C GLY A 466 7.63 15.19 2.23
N GLY A 467 6.61 15.26 1.38
CA GLY A 467 6.30 16.44 0.56
C GLY A 467 6.07 17.69 1.42
N GLY A 468 5.28 17.55 2.48
CA GLY A 468 5.25 18.52 3.58
C GLY A 468 6.45 18.35 4.52
N VAL A 469 6.38 17.32 5.38
CA VAL A 469 7.37 17.10 6.46
C VAL A 469 7.96 15.70 6.41
N MET A 470 9.27 15.59 6.64
CA MET A 470 9.96 14.31 6.83
C MET A 470 10.63 14.22 8.21
N ILE A 471 10.40 13.09 8.91
CA ILE A 471 10.96 12.77 10.23
C ILE A 471 11.81 11.50 10.12
N THR A 472 13.09 11.55 10.55
CA THR A 472 14.03 10.42 10.39
C THR A 472 15.13 10.34 11.45
N ASN A 473 15.88 9.24 11.47
CA ASN A 473 16.97 8.93 12.40
C ASN A 473 16.54 9.04 13.88
N ALA A 474 15.60 8.17 14.32
CA ALA A 474 15.04 8.14 15.68
C ALA A 474 14.49 9.49 16.20
N ALA A 475 14.11 10.39 15.28
CA ALA A 475 13.40 11.61 15.61
C ALA A 475 11.96 11.32 16.05
N SER A 476 11.44 12.12 16.97
CA SER A 476 10.02 12.13 17.36
C SER A 476 9.32 13.44 16.99
N LEU A 477 8.02 13.38 16.75
CA LEU A 477 7.15 14.51 16.42
C LEU A 477 5.88 14.48 17.26
N MET A 478 5.51 15.65 17.82
CA MET A 478 4.28 15.85 18.57
C MET A 478 3.48 17.01 17.94
N VAL A 479 2.51 16.69 17.08
CA VAL A 479 1.60 17.68 16.48
C VAL A 479 0.42 17.92 17.42
N GLN A 480 0.15 19.18 17.75
CA GLN A 480 -0.98 19.61 18.59
C GLN A 480 -1.74 20.80 18.00
N GLY A 481 -3.00 20.94 18.38
CA GLY A 481 -3.79 22.16 18.19
C GLY A 481 -3.61 23.16 19.34
N VAL A 482 -4.25 24.32 19.23
CA VAL A 482 -4.32 25.29 20.35
C VAL A 482 -5.29 24.77 21.40
N ASN A 483 -4.83 24.54 22.64
CA ASN A 483 -5.73 24.16 23.73
C ASN A 483 -6.60 25.35 24.16
N LEU A 484 -7.87 25.36 23.74
CA LEU A 484 -8.88 26.35 24.11
C LEU A 484 -9.49 26.06 25.49
N ASP A 485 -8.66 26.00 26.52
CA ASP A 485 -9.08 25.66 27.88
C ASP A 485 -9.85 26.81 28.54
N VAL A 486 -11.18 26.79 28.41
CA VAL A 486 -12.10 27.90 28.76
C VAL A 486 -12.07 28.29 30.24
N ASN A 487 -11.41 27.50 31.10
CA ASN A 487 -11.25 27.77 32.53
C ASN A 487 -9.98 28.56 32.91
N ALA A 488 -9.12 28.93 31.96
CA ALA A 488 -7.91 29.71 32.21
C ALA A 488 -8.21 31.21 32.45
N THR A 489 -8.77 31.54 33.64
CA THR A 489 -9.39 32.84 33.99
C THR A 489 -8.52 34.11 33.93
N THR A 490 -7.28 34.06 33.42
CA THR A 490 -6.37 35.23 33.29
C THR A 490 -5.54 35.27 32.01
N GLY A 491 -5.67 34.29 31.09
CA GLY A 491 -4.88 34.23 29.86
C GLY A 491 -5.64 34.73 28.63
N THR A 492 -5.06 35.67 27.88
CA THR A 492 -5.50 35.97 26.51
C THR A 492 -5.13 34.79 25.61
N VAL A 493 -6.12 34.09 25.05
CA VAL A 493 -5.87 33.07 24.02
C VAL A 493 -5.28 33.77 22.79
N PHE A 494 -4.02 33.50 22.51
CA PHE A 494 -3.38 33.90 21.28
C PHE A 494 -3.84 32.96 20.16
N ILE A 495 -4.55 33.52 19.18
CA ILE A 495 -4.90 32.83 17.93
C ILE A 495 -3.93 33.38 16.87
N PRO A 496 -3.11 32.54 16.22
CA PRO A 496 -2.14 33.00 15.23
C PRO A 496 -2.79 33.79 14.08
N PRO A 497 -2.06 34.73 13.44
CA PRO A 497 -2.51 35.42 12.23
C PRO A 497 -2.76 34.42 11.08
N GLY A 498 -4.00 33.95 10.97
CA GLY A 498 -4.39 32.80 10.12
C GLY A 498 -5.62 32.06 10.65
N GLY A 499 -5.94 32.19 11.95
CA GLY A 499 -7.24 31.82 12.52
C GLY A 499 -7.47 30.32 12.78
N GLY A 500 -6.48 29.47 12.51
CA GLY A 500 -6.54 28.03 12.79
C GLY A 500 -6.31 27.70 14.27
N THR A 501 -7.08 26.74 14.80
CA THR A 501 -6.84 26.12 16.12
C THR A 501 -6.20 24.73 15.99
N LYS A 502 -5.85 24.33 14.76
CA LYS A 502 -5.35 23.03 14.34
C LYS A 502 -4.15 23.23 13.40
N SER A 503 -3.31 22.22 13.25
CA SER A 503 -2.25 22.20 12.23
C SER A 503 -2.80 21.62 10.92
N VAL A 504 -2.63 22.30 9.78
CA VAL A 504 -3.15 21.88 8.47
C VAL A 504 -2.00 21.50 7.53
N PHE A 505 -2.08 20.30 6.94
CA PHE A 505 -1.17 19.78 5.93
C PHE A 505 -1.98 19.62 4.63
N GLU A 506 -1.87 20.56 3.70
CA GLU A 506 -2.74 20.61 2.52
C GLU A 506 -2.02 20.70 1.18
N GLY A 507 -2.39 19.80 0.25
CA GLY A 507 -1.97 19.86 -1.16
C GLY A 507 -0.48 19.61 -1.40
N ASN A 508 0.23 19.02 -0.44
CA ASN A 508 1.65 18.69 -0.56
C ASN A 508 1.85 17.42 -1.42
N VAL A 509 2.96 17.35 -2.15
CA VAL A 509 3.21 16.32 -3.18
C VAL A 509 4.53 15.60 -2.93
N ALA A 510 4.53 14.27 -3.05
CA ALA A 510 5.74 13.45 -2.95
C ALA A 510 5.72 12.18 -3.82
N PHE A 511 6.85 11.46 -3.85
CA PHE A 511 6.84 10.03 -4.12
C PHE A 511 6.29 9.29 -2.90
N ASP A 512 6.87 9.48 -1.70
CA ASP A 512 6.38 8.89 -0.45
C ASP A 512 6.03 9.94 0.61
N GLY A 513 4.90 9.77 1.30
CA GLY A 513 4.44 10.63 2.40
C GLY A 513 4.12 12.05 1.94
N GLY A 514 3.05 12.23 1.17
CA GLY A 514 2.69 13.51 0.57
C GLY A 514 2.57 14.63 1.62
N GLY A 515 1.71 14.45 2.62
CA GLY A 515 1.63 15.37 3.76
C GLY A 515 2.79 15.21 4.75
N LEU A 516 3.02 13.98 5.23
CA LEU A 516 4.13 13.66 6.13
C LEU A 516 4.69 12.26 5.89
N MET A 517 6.02 12.13 6.00
CA MET A 517 6.73 10.86 6.04
C MET A 517 7.51 10.66 7.36
N CYS A 518 7.37 9.48 7.95
CA CYS A 518 8.34 8.91 8.89
C CYS A 518 9.14 7.81 8.19
N TYR A 519 10.47 7.86 8.33
CA TYR A 519 11.35 6.74 8.05
C TYR A 519 12.31 6.55 9.23
N GLY A 520 12.25 5.43 9.96
CA GLY A 520 13.13 5.23 11.11
C GLY A 520 12.88 6.20 12.27
N CYS A 521 11.68 6.78 12.38
CA CYS A 521 11.30 7.65 13.50
C CYS A 521 11.08 6.83 14.79
N ASP A 522 11.17 7.50 15.95
CA ASP A 522 10.87 6.87 17.25
C ASP A 522 9.37 7.05 17.59
N SER A 523 8.95 8.15 18.21
CA SER A 523 7.53 8.39 18.53
C SER A 523 6.86 9.46 17.65
N ILE A 524 5.65 9.19 17.17
CA ILE A 524 4.85 10.16 16.42
C ILE A 524 3.47 10.26 17.08
N SER A 525 3.12 11.44 17.60
CA SER A 525 1.79 11.71 18.14
C SER A 525 1.16 12.89 17.39
N ILE A 526 -0.01 12.69 16.79
CA ILE A 526 -0.71 13.69 15.99
C ILE A 526 -2.11 13.93 16.56
N GLN A 527 -2.32 15.13 17.10
CA GLN A 527 -3.54 15.54 17.79
C GLN A 527 -4.08 16.85 17.20
N SER A 528 -5.38 16.91 16.90
CA SER A 528 -6.04 18.11 16.37
C SER A 528 -5.37 18.67 15.09
N ALA A 529 -5.22 17.81 14.09
CA ALA A 529 -4.59 18.13 12.80
C ALA A 529 -5.47 17.71 11.61
N GLU A 530 -5.22 18.29 10.43
CA GLU A 530 -6.00 18.05 9.21
C GLU A 530 -5.06 17.84 8.01
N PHE A 531 -5.18 16.69 7.34
CA PHE A 531 -4.38 16.30 6.17
C PHE A 531 -5.30 16.27 4.95
N ARG A 532 -5.21 17.28 4.08
CA ARG A 532 -6.11 17.48 2.93
C ARG A 532 -5.40 17.38 1.59
N ASN A 533 -5.99 16.69 0.63
CA ASN A 533 -5.62 16.78 -0.79
C ASN A 533 -4.13 16.46 -1.10
N ASN A 534 -3.40 15.83 -0.18
CA ASN A 534 -1.97 15.53 -0.34
C ASN A 534 -1.78 14.29 -1.24
N ARG A 535 -0.66 14.24 -1.95
CA ARG A 535 -0.42 13.27 -3.03
C ARG A 535 0.90 12.54 -2.84
N ALA A 536 0.87 11.22 -2.99
CA ALA A 536 2.05 10.36 -3.06
C ALA A 536 2.01 9.56 -4.37
N ALA A 537 3.13 9.45 -5.08
CA ALA A 537 3.25 8.57 -6.22
C ALA A 537 3.29 7.09 -5.77
N GLY A 538 3.98 6.80 -4.66
CA GLY A 538 4.07 5.51 -3.98
C GLY A 538 3.15 5.44 -2.77
N ASN A 539 3.71 5.68 -1.57
CA ASN A 539 3.12 5.28 -0.30
C ASN A 539 2.65 6.47 0.54
N GLY A 540 1.41 6.43 1.03
CA GLY A 540 0.91 7.34 2.05
C GLY A 540 0.64 8.76 1.56
N GLY A 541 -0.54 9.00 0.98
CA GLY A 541 -0.90 10.32 0.44
C GLY A 541 -0.92 11.39 1.54
N GLY A 542 -1.66 11.13 2.61
CA GLY A 542 -1.63 11.95 3.83
C GLY A 542 -0.40 11.68 4.70
N LEU A 543 -0.26 10.43 5.17
CA LEU A 543 0.77 9.98 6.10
C LEU A 543 1.44 8.69 5.60
N SER A 544 2.77 8.59 5.72
CA SER A 544 3.54 7.36 5.42
C SER A 544 4.49 6.99 6.56
N PHE A 545 4.46 5.73 7.00
CA PHE A 545 5.21 5.24 8.16
C PHE A 545 6.03 3.97 7.83
N LEU A 546 7.34 4.15 7.65
CA LEU A 546 8.29 3.07 7.33
C LEU A 546 9.33 2.88 8.45
N ASP A 547 9.62 1.62 8.74
CA ASP A 547 10.66 1.14 9.68
C ASP A 547 10.80 1.93 10.99
N SER A 548 9.68 2.26 11.65
CA SER A 548 9.69 2.89 12.98
C SER A 548 10.48 2.05 13.99
N THR A 549 11.09 2.71 14.98
CA THR A 549 11.92 2.01 15.97
C THR A 549 11.10 0.93 16.72
N PRO A 550 11.74 -0.12 17.27
CA PRO A 550 11.03 -1.14 18.04
C PRO A 550 10.32 -0.58 19.29
N THR A 551 10.82 0.54 19.83
CA THR A 551 10.25 1.33 20.94
C THR A 551 9.16 2.30 20.51
N GLY A 552 9.07 2.59 19.21
CA GLY A 552 8.25 3.65 18.64
C GLY A 552 6.75 3.37 18.73
N ALA A 553 6.00 4.40 19.11
CA ALA A 553 4.54 4.42 19.06
C ALA A 553 4.08 5.50 18.08
N ILE A 554 3.14 5.12 17.20
CA ILE A 554 2.44 6.05 16.32
C ILE A 554 1.02 6.19 16.84
N GLU A 555 0.64 7.41 17.26
CA GLU A 555 -0.66 7.72 17.83
C GLU A 555 -1.35 8.85 17.05
N LEU A 556 -2.42 8.51 16.33
CA LEU A 556 -3.29 9.45 15.63
C LEU A 556 -4.55 9.70 16.48
N GLY A 557 -4.69 10.91 17.01
CA GLY A 557 -5.87 11.30 17.77
C GLY A 557 -7.00 11.84 16.89
N THR A 558 -7.66 12.89 17.37
CA THR A 558 -8.66 13.65 16.61
C THR A 558 -7.99 14.32 15.41
N VAL A 559 -8.00 13.61 14.29
CA VAL A 559 -7.38 14.00 13.01
C VAL A 559 -8.44 13.87 11.91
N THR A 560 -8.31 14.69 10.86
CA THR A 560 -9.11 14.55 9.63
C THR A 560 -8.17 14.30 8.46
N LEU A 561 -8.25 13.13 7.82
CA LEU A 561 -7.52 12.81 6.58
C LEU A 561 -8.54 12.77 5.43
N GLU A 562 -8.47 13.74 4.53
CA GLU A 562 -9.49 14.00 3.52
C GLU A 562 -8.93 14.21 2.11
N GLY A 563 -9.44 13.47 1.12
CA GLY A 563 -9.11 13.68 -0.30
C GLY A 563 -7.65 13.38 -0.70
N ASN A 564 -6.89 12.68 0.13
CA ASN A 564 -5.49 12.34 -0.16
C ASN A 564 -5.39 11.15 -1.14
N LEU A 565 -4.30 11.11 -1.92
CA LEU A 565 -4.12 10.21 -3.07
C LEU A 565 -2.76 9.48 -3.00
N ALA A 566 -2.73 8.16 -3.25
CA ALA A 566 -1.50 7.34 -3.24
C ALA A 566 -1.55 6.16 -4.24
N THR A 567 -0.45 5.41 -4.42
CA THR A 567 -0.55 4.01 -4.88
C THR A 567 -0.96 3.10 -3.71
N PHE A 568 -0.33 3.24 -2.55
CA PHE A 568 -0.66 2.47 -1.34
C PHE A 568 -1.03 3.39 -0.18
N GLY A 569 -2.20 3.19 0.44
CA GLY A 569 -2.63 3.92 1.63
C GLY A 569 -2.97 5.40 1.36
N GLY A 570 -4.17 5.67 0.86
CA GLY A 570 -4.53 7.02 0.39
C GLY A 570 -4.44 8.07 1.51
N ALA A 571 -5.03 7.78 2.67
CA ALA A 571 -4.84 8.58 3.88
C ALA A 571 -3.56 8.18 4.65
N VAL A 572 -3.37 6.89 4.91
CA VAL A 572 -2.25 6.37 5.71
C VAL A 572 -1.68 5.09 5.11
N PHE A 573 -0.36 5.07 4.94
CA PHE A 573 0.44 3.87 4.72
C PHE A 573 1.25 3.52 5.97
N LEU A 574 1.29 2.23 6.32
CA LEU A 574 2.11 1.66 7.38
C LEU A 574 2.73 0.34 6.90
N GLU A 575 4.02 0.14 7.18
CA GLU A 575 4.74 -1.11 6.89
C GLU A 575 5.37 -1.78 8.11
N SER A 576 5.92 -0.98 9.03
CA SER A 576 6.72 -1.46 10.17
C SER A 576 6.52 -0.55 11.39
N ALA A 577 5.64 -0.94 12.32
CA ALA A 577 5.58 -0.39 13.67
C ALA A 577 5.14 -1.45 14.69
N SER A 578 5.68 -1.41 15.91
CA SER A 578 5.27 -2.30 16.99
C SER A 578 3.94 -1.88 17.65
N ASN A 579 3.62 -0.59 17.65
CA ASN A 579 2.37 -0.05 18.18
C ASN A 579 1.86 1.13 17.34
N PHE A 580 0.82 0.88 16.53
CA PHE A 580 0.07 1.89 15.78
C PHE A 580 -1.34 2.02 16.36
N ARG A 581 -1.74 3.25 16.68
CA ARG A 581 -3.02 3.55 17.32
C ARG A 581 -3.71 4.73 16.66
N ILE A 582 -4.98 4.56 16.32
CA ILE A 582 -5.92 5.65 16.06
C ILE A 582 -6.87 5.69 17.26
N GLN A 583 -6.86 6.77 18.04
CA GLN A 583 -7.73 6.94 19.20
C GLN A 583 -7.95 8.43 19.50
N ALA A 584 -9.17 8.93 19.28
CA ALA A 584 -9.57 10.25 19.77
C ALA A 584 -9.35 10.36 21.31
N GLY A 585 -8.83 11.51 21.76
CA GLY A 585 -8.43 11.72 23.15
C GLY A 585 -9.60 11.60 24.13
N SER A 586 -9.35 11.01 25.32
CA SER A 586 -10.41 10.70 26.28
C SER A 586 -11.13 11.97 26.79
N GLY A 587 -12.35 12.18 26.29
CA GLY A 587 -13.20 13.33 26.61
C GLY A 587 -14.33 13.45 25.60
N ASN A 588 -15.05 14.57 25.61
CA ASN A 588 -16.17 14.83 24.69
C ASN A 588 -15.65 15.40 23.34
N VAL A 589 -14.59 14.78 22.80
CA VAL A 589 -13.80 15.26 21.66
C VAL A 589 -14.35 14.69 20.35
N GLN A 590 -14.05 15.31 19.21
CA GLN A 590 -14.47 14.81 17.90
C GLN A 590 -13.75 13.51 17.52
N ARG A 591 -14.53 12.58 16.95
CA ARG A 591 -14.11 11.36 16.25
C ARG A 591 -13.02 11.63 15.20
N THR A 592 -12.14 10.65 14.98
CA THR A 592 -11.15 10.70 13.89
C THR A 592 -11.83 10.40 12.54
N LEU A 593 -11.58 11.23 11.52
CA LEU A 593 -12.24 11.13 10.21
C LEU A 593 -11.23 10.78 9.11
N ILE A 594 -11.51 9.74 8.33
CA ILE A 594 -10.71 9.29 7.19
C ILE A 594 -11.67 9.17 6.00
N ARG A 595 -11.73 10.18 5.13
CA ARG A 595 -12.80 10.30 4.14
C ARG A 595 -12.39 10.77 2.74
N GLY A 596 -13.01 10.20 1.70
CA GLY A 596 -12.78 10.62 0.31
C GLY A 596 -11.37 10.38 -0.22
N ASN A 597 -10.52 9.62 0.49
CA ASN A 597 -9.15 9.32 0.08
C ASN A 597 -9.15 8.20 -0.97
N LYS A 598 -8.10 8.15 -1.80
CA LYS A 598 -7.97 7.18 -2.88
C LYS A 598 -6.58 6.54 -2.89
N ALA A 599 -6.53 5.26 -3.21
CA ALA A 599 -5.28 4.58 -3.55
C ALA A 599 -5.52 3.42 -4.51
N VAL A 600 -4.46 2.87 -5.12
CA VAL A 600 -4.58 1.59 -5.83
C VAL A 600 -4.84 0.45 -4.83
N VAL A 601 -4.26 0.50 -3.63
CA VAL A 601 -4.56 -0.44 -2.53
C VAL A 601 -4.69 0.31 -1.21
N GLY A 602 -5.73 -0.01 -0.43
CA GLY A 602 -5.99 0.67 0.86
C GLY A 602 -6.44 2.12 0.68
N GLY A 603 -7.64 2.33 0.12
CA GLY A 603 -8.14 3.65 -0.27
C GLY A 603 -8.10 4.68 0.86
N GLY A 604 -8.54 4.29 2.06
CA GLY A 604 -8.24 5.00 3.30
C GLY A 604 -6.90 4.56 3.90
N LEU A 605 -6.87 3.36 4.48
CA LEU A 605 -5.70 2.79 5.16
C LEU A 605 -5.06 1.64 4.38
N PHE A 606 -3.73 1.61 4.32
CA PHE A 606 -2.95 0.41 3.99
C PHE A 606 -2.03 0.07 5.16
N LEU A 607 -2.27 -1.07 5.81
CA LEU A 607 -1.56 -1.50 7.01
C LEU A 607 -0.87 -2.86 6.77
N ALA A 608 0.37 -2.84 6.28
CA ALA A 608 1.24 -4.01 6.32
C ALA A 608 1.96 -4.10 7.67
N LEU A 609 2.01 -5.32 8.22
CA LEU A 609 2.57 -5.57 9.56
C LEU A 609 3.82 -6.46 9.45
N LYS A 610 4.97 -5.84 9.17
CA LYS A 610 6.26 -6.54 8.95
C LYS A 610 7.21 -6.50 10.15
N SER A 611 6.84 -5.88 11.28
CA SER A 611 7.76 -5.77 12.43
C SER A 611 8.11 -7.14 13.00
N VAL A 612 9.37 -7.28 13.43
CA VAL A 612 9.88 -8.49 14.12
C VAL A 612 9.50 -8.56 15.60
N LEU A 613 8.92 -7.48 16.15
CA LEU A 613 8.21 -7.49 17.43
C LEU A 613 6.73 -7.83 17.21
N ASN A 614 5.95 -7.91 18.29
CA ASN A 614 4.49 -7.92 18.16
C ASN A 614 4.03 -6.61 17.51
N ASN A 615 3.18 -6.73 16.48
CA ASN A 615 2.58 -5.63 15.74
C ASN A 615 1.19 -5.37 16.36
N LYS A 616 1.01 -4.28 17.11
CA LYS A 616 -0.30 -3.90 17.63
C LYS A 616 -0.91 -2.79 16.79
N VAL A 617 -2.13 -3.03 16.29
CA VAL A 617 -2.99 -2.06 15.61
C VAL A 617 -4.25 -1.86 16.44
N GLU A 618 -4.58 -0.62 16.77
CA GLU A 618 -5.83 -0.29 17.45
C GLU A 618 -6.49 0.91 16.78
N ILE A 619 -7.68 0.71 16.21
CA ILE A 619 -8.51 1.74 15.58
C ILE A 619 -9.75 1.93 16.46
N PHE A 620 -9.83 3.07 17.14
CA PHE A 620 -10.86 3.40 18.12
C PHE A 620 -11.56 4.71 17.75
N ASP A 621 -12.89 4.72 17.82
CA ASP A 621 -13.77 5.84 17.45
C ASP A 621 -13.28 6.59 16.20
N THR A 622 -13.31 5.88 15.07
CA THR A 622 -12.88 6.38 13.76
C THR A 622 -13.99 6.18 12.73
N GLU A 623 -14.18 7.13 11.83
CA GLU A 623 -15.01 6.99 10.63
C GLU A 623 -14.13 6.87 9.39
N LEU A 624 -14.30 5.77 8.65
CA LEU A 624 -13.72 5.54 7.33
C LEU A 624 -14.86 5.67 6.32
N SER A 625 -14.99 6.82 5.63
CA SER A 625 -16.15 7.07 4.76
C SER A 625 -15.84 7.59 3.35
N ASN A 626 -16.48 7.01 2.33
CA ASN A 626 -16.33 7.41 0.92
C ASN A 626 -14.90 7.28 0.35
N ASN A 627 -14.02 6.46 0.94
CA ASN A 627 -12.68 6.20 0.41
C ASN A 627 -12.75 5.15 -0.71
N SER A 628 -11.81 5.17 -1.66
CA SER A 628 -11.82 4.24 -2.81
C SER A 628 -10.48 3.57 -3.07
N ALA A 629 -10.49 2.24 -3.21
CA ALA A 629 -9.43 1.50 -3.88
C ALA A 629 -9.73 1.50 -5.40
N ILE A 630 -8.82 2.05 -6.19
CA ILE A 630 -8.98 2.30 -7.64
C ILE A 630 -8.02 1.44 -8.48
N ARG A 631 -8.19 1.43 -9.80
CA ARG A 631 -7.22 0.79 -10.72
C ARG A 631 -5.99 1.66 -10.93
N LEU A 632 -4.85 1.06 -11.24
CA LEU A 632 -3.62 1.81 -11.53
C LEU A 632 -3.81 2.81 -12.68
N GLU A 633 -4.55 2.41 -13.73
CA GLU A 633 -4.90 3.26 -14.87
C GLU A 633 -5.63 4.56 -14.44
N GLN A 634 -6.46 4.50 -13.39
CA GLN A 634 -7.19 5.65 -12.86
C GLN A 634 -6.30 6.55 -12.00
N LEU A 635 -5.31 5.98 -11.31
CA LEU A 635 -4.29 6.77 -10.62
C LEU A 635 -3.38 7.51 -11.61
N GLU A 636 -3.00 6.84 -12.72
CA GLU A 636 -2.22 7.46 -13.78
C GLU A 636 -2.94 8.67 -14.40
N ASP A 637 -4.26 8.60 -14.61
CA ASP A 637 -5.08 9.74 -15.05
C ASP A 637 -5.12 10.89 -14.02
N GLU A 638 -5.27 10.59 -12.72
CA GLU A 638 -5.34 11.62 -11.66
C GLU A 638 -3.98 12.31 -11.36
N LEU A 639 -2.86 11.66 -11.72
CA LEU A 639 -1.49 12.18 -11.57
C LEU A 639 -0.81 12.54 -12.91
N ALA A 640 -1.53 12.49 -14.05
CA ALA A 640 -0.97 12.71 -15.39
C ALA A 640 -0.26 14.07 -15.63
N ASN A 641 -0.54 15.07 -14.79
CA ASN A 641 0.03 16.42 -14.88
C ASN A 641 1.15 16.69 -13.85
N ASP A 642 1.59 15.66 -13.12
CA ASP A 642 2.54 15.78 -12.01
C ASP A 642 3.94 15.30 -12.45
N ASP A 643 4.92 16.21 -12.51
CA ASP A 643 6.25 15.90 -13.07
C ASP A 643 7.02 14.87 -12.23
N LEU A 644 6.79 14.83 -10.91
CA LEU A 644 7.26 13.76 -10.02
C LEU A 644 6.72 12.39 -10.44
N PHE A 645 5.44 12.32 -10.82
CA PHE A 645 4.80 11.07 -11.22
C PHE A 645 5.33 10.56 -12.58
N ARG A 646 5.71 11.46 -13.49
CA ARG A 646 6.33 11.09 -14.78
C ARG A 646 7.65 10.32 -14.61
N LEU A 647 8.44 10.61 -13.57
CA LEU A 647 9.62 9.83 -13.20
C LEU A 647 9.24 8.53 -12.48
N ALA A 648 8.23 8.56 -11.62
CA ALA A 648 7.82 7.44 -10.79
C ALA A 648 7.20 6.27 -11.56
N ASN A 649 6.55 6.53 -12.70
CA ASN A 649 5.66 5.60 -13.40
C ASN A 649 6.31 4.23 -13.71
N GLU A 650 7.57 4.20 -14.19
CA GLU A 650 8.27 2.93 -14.48
C GLU A 650 8.47 2.07 -13.22
N THR A 651 8.74 2.68 -12.07
CA THR A 651 8.88 1.98 -10.77
C THR A 651 7.53 1.52 -10.24
N ILE A 652 6.48 2.34 -10.35
CA ILE A 652 5.13 1.98 -9.90
C ILE A 652 4.59 0.79 -10.70
N ARG A 653 4.74 0.81 -12.03
CA ARG A 653 4.36 -0.31 -12.90
C ARG A 653 5.15 -1.58 -12.61
N GLY A 654 6.42 -1.47 -12.22
CA GLY A 654 7.23 -2.61 -11.76
C GLY A 654 6.71 -3.20 -10.44
N ASN A 655 6.31 -2.35 -9.49
CA ASN A 655 5.87 -2.78 -8.16
C ASN A 655 4.43 -3.32 -8.13
N VAL A 656 3.49 -2.68 -8.86
CA VAL A 656 2.08 -3.09 -8.92
C VAL A 656 1.86 -4.19 -9.98
N GLY A 657 2.60 -4.15 -11.08
CA GLY A 657 2.44 -5.09 -12.19
C GLY A 657 2.96 -6.51 -11.93
N HIS A 658 3.73 -6.72 -10.86
CA HIS A 658 4.31 -8.04 -10.54
C HIS A 658 3.30 -9.01 -9.89
N ASP A 659 2.28 -8.50 -9.19
CA ASP A 659 1.22 -9.28 -8.52
C ASP A 659 0.15 -9.85 -9.50
N ARG A 660 0.47 -9.94 -10.81
CA ARG A 660 -0.42 -10.52 -11.84
C ARG A 660 -0.34 -12.04 -11.98
N ASP A 661 0.64 -12.69 -11.36
CA ASP A 661 0.67 -14.15 -11.22
C ASP A 661 -0.25 -14.61 -10.08
N SER A 662 -1.08 -15.63 -10.33
CA SER A 662 -2.28 -15.93 -9.54
C SER A 662 -2.08 -16.42 -8.11
N ALA A 663 -0.83 -16.52 -7.63
CA ALA A 663 -0.50 -16.86 -6.25
C ALA A 663 -0.33 -15.60 -5.37
N ASP A 664 0.28 -14.54 -5.92
CA ASP A 664 0.64 -13.35 -5.12
C ASP A 664 -0.39 -12.21 -5.16
N PHE A 665 -1.32 -12.23 -6.12
CA PHE A 665 -2.37 -11.22 -6.27
C PHE A 665 -3.10 -10.85 -4.96
N PHE A 666 -3.33 -11.81 -4.06
CA PHE A 666 -4.02 -11.56 -2.80
C PHE A 666 -3.09 -11.30 -1.61
N THR A 667 -1.78 -11.58 -1.72
CA THR A 667 -0.82 -11.49 -0.62
C THR A 667 -0.73 -10.06 -0.06
N ASN A 668 -0.92 -9.05 -0.92
CA ASN A 668 -0.89 -7.62 -0.60
C ASN A 668 -2.27 -6.92 -0.68
N CYS A 669 -3.39 -7.67 -0.52
CA CYS A 669 -4.77 -7.25 -0.88
C CYS A 669 -5.05 -7.08 -2.40
N GLY A 670 -4.02 -6.90 -3.23
CA GLY A 670 -4.11 -6.83 -4.69
C GLY A 670 -4.53 -5.47 -5.24
N GLU A 671 -4.42 -5.31 -6.57
CA GLU A 671 -4.87 -4.10 -7.26
C GLU A 671 -6.36 -3.85 -6.95
N GLY A 672 -6.70 -2.64 -6.49
CA GLY A 672 -8.06 -2.27 -6.09
C GLY A 672 -8.56 -2.93 -4.79
N GLY A 673 -7.68 -3.47 -3.95
CA GLY A 673 -8.04 -4.08 -2.67
C GLY A 673 -8.24 -3.09 -1.51
N GLY A 674 -9.33 -3.23 -0.76
CA GLY A 674 -9.54 -2.55 0.53
C GLY A 674 -9.91 -1.07 0.41
N GLY A 675 -11.18 -0.77 0.13
CA GLY A 675 -11.66 0.60 -0.12
C GLY A 675 -11.53 1.51 1.11
N GLY A 676 -12.10 1.10 2.24
CA GLY A 676 -11.87 1.75 3.53
C GLY A 676 -10.48 1.43 4.09
N ALA A 677 -10.15 0.14 4.21
CA ALA A 677 -8.83 -0.31 4.64
C ALA A 677 -8.39 -1.64 4.01
N CYS A 678 -7.09 -1.76 3.71
CA CYS A 678 -6.37 -3.02 3.50
C CYS A 678 -5.47 -3.30 4.72
N ILE A 679 -5.51 -4.53 5.24
CA ILE A 679 -4.70 -4.99 6.38
C ILE A 679 -3.97 -6.27 5.99
N VAL A 680 -2.64 -6.28 6.04
CA VAL A 680 -1.80 -7.39 5.55
C VAL A 680 -1.11 -8.11 6.72
N LEU A 681 -1.62 -9.30 7.03
CA LEU A 681 -1.12 -10.22 8.08
C LEU A 681 -0.33 -11.41 7.48
N SER A 682 -0.32 -11.56 6.16
CA SER A 682 0.43 -12.59 5.42
C SER A 682 1.93 -12.52 5.69
N GLN A 683 2.49 -11.31 5.73
CA GLN A 683 3.94 -11.02 5.73
C GLN A 683 4.60 -10.96 7.13
N LEU A 684 3.94 -11.44 8.18
CA LEU A 684 4.51 -11.47 9.54
C LEU A 684 5.80 -12.32 9.59
N PRO A 685 6.90 -11.82 10.19
CA PRO A 685 8.11 -12.62 10.44
C PRO A 685 7.86 -13.71 11.50
N GLN A 686 8.42 -14.91 11.34
CA GLN A 686 8.16 -16.17 12.10
C GLN A 686 8.16 -16.14 13.65
N ARG A 687 8.38 -15.00 14.31
CA ARG A 687 8.33 -14.83 15.78
C ARG A 687 7.49 -13.64 16.25
N ALA A 688 6.93 -12.85 15.32
CA ALA A 688 6.06 -11.72 15.59
C ALA A 688 4.61 -12.17 15.74
N GLY A 689 3.88 -11.60 16.70
CA GLY A 689 2.42 -11.60 16.67
C GLY A 689 1.86 -10.39 15.93
N ALA A 690 0.58 -10.44 15.59
CA ALA A 690 -0.24 -9.29 15.22
C ALA A 690 -1.55 -9.29 16.01
N ASP A 691 -1.89 -8.15 16.60
CA ASP A 691 -3.17 -7.92 17.27
C ASP A 691 -3.86 -6.68 16.68
N VAL A 692 -5.03 -6.87 16.06
CA VAL A 692 -5.78 -5.84 15.33
C VAL A 692 -7.13 -5.60 16.00
N SER A 693 -7.23 -4.52 16.78
CA SER A 693 -8.49 -4.11 17.43
C SER A 693 -9.17 -3.00 16.63
N VAL A 694 -10.44 -3.20 16.22
CA VAL A 694 -11.31 -2.17 15.65
C VAL A 694 -12.50 -1.97 16.58
N LEU A 695 -12.68 -0.75 17.09
CA LEU A 695 -13.52 -0.45 18.25
C LEU A 695 -14.34 0.83 18.00
N GLN A 696 -15.64 0.81 18.30
CA GLN A 696 -16.56 1.97 18.24
C GLN A 696 -16.56 2.74 16.89
N SER A 697 -16.20 2.07 15.80
CA SER A 697 -15.84 2.69 14.51
C SER A 697 -16.86 2.40 13.40
N VAL A 698 -16.88 3.27 12.39
CA VAL A 698 -17.82 3.22 11.26
C VAL A 698 -17.04 3.14 9.95
N VAL A 699 -17.39 2.19 9.09
CA VAL A 699 -16.82 2.00 7.75
C VAL A 699 -17.96 2.06 6.74
N THR A 700 -18.12 3.17 6.01
CA THR A 700 -19.32 3.37 5.18
C THR A 700 -19.10 4.06 3.84
N ASN A 701 -19.90 3.68 2.83
CA ASN A 701 -19.84 4.23 1.45
C ASN A 701 -18.47 4.09 0.76
N ASN A 702 -17.57 3.23 1.23
CA ASN A 702 -16.27 3.02 0.60
C ASN A 702 -16.39 2.07 -0.61
N SER A 703 -15.49 2.20 -1.59
CA SER A 703 -15.52 1.45 -2.86
C SER A 703 -14.20 0.73 -3.15
N ALA A 704 -14.26 -0.45 -3.76
CA ALA A 704 -13.09 -1.24 -4.14
C ALA A 704 -13.35 -2.14 -5.36
N LEU A 705 -12.31 -2.84 -5.83
CA LEU A 705 -12.48 -4.05 -6.65
C LEU A 705 -12.83 -5.24 -5.75
N ASN A 706 -12.09 -5.43 -4.66
CA ASN A 706 -12.36 -6.42 -3.61
C ASN A 706 -12.26 -5.78 -2.22
N GLY A 707 -13.15 -6.14 -1.29
CA GLY A 707 -13.12 -5.62 0.09
C GLY A 707 -13.51 -4.14 0.17
N GLY A 708 -14.77 -3.82 -0.18
CA GLY A 708 -15.25 -2.43 -0.29
C GLY A 708 -15.06 -1.64 1.00
N GLY A 709 -15.53 -2.17 2.13
CA GLY A 709 -15.22 -1.64 3.45
C GLY A 709 -13.83 -2.02 3.92
N LEU A 710 -13.58 -3.32 4.11
CA LEU A 710 -12.31 -3.87 4.62
C LEU A 710 -11.79 -5.02 3.75
N PHE A 711 -10.49 -5.05 3.50
CA PHE A 711 -9.76 -6.23 3.01
C PHE A 711 -8.77 -6.68 4.09
N ILE A 712 -8.78 -7.96 4.46
CA ILE A 712 -7.78 -8.56 5.37
C ILE A 712 -7.04 -9.70 4.65
N SER A 713 -5.78 -9.45 4.30
CA SER A 713 -4.88 -10.45 3.72
C SER A 713 -4.23 -11.29 4.82
N ILE A 714 -4.35 -12.60 4.68
CA ILE A 714 -3.80 -13.65 5.54
C ILE A 714 -3.29 -14.75 4.61
N HIS A 715 -2.06 -15.21 4.80
CA HIS A 715 -1.56 -16.34 4.02
C HIS A 715 -0.59 -17.23 4.81
N GLY A 716 -0.53 -18.51 4.41
CA GLY A 716 0.60 -19.43 4.64
C GLY A 716 0.45 -20.38 5.83
N ASP A 717 0.32 -21.67 5.52
CA ASP A 717 0.12 -22.81 6.46
C ASP A 717 1.17 -22.95 7.59
N THR A 718 2.34 -22.31 7.45
CA THR A 718 3.46 -22.48 8.39
C THR A 718 3.19 -21.93 9.80
N TRP A 719 2.21 -21.04 9.94
CA TRP A 719 1.85 -20.36 11.18
C TRP A 719 0.96 -21.18 12.12
N SER A 720 1.34 -22.44 12.37
CA SER A 720 0.79 -23.19 13.50
C SER A 720 1.06 -22.45 14.83
N SER A 721 0.16 -22.57 15.81
CA SER A 721 0.26 -21.89 17.10
C SER A 721 1.52 -22.24 17.93
N ALA A 722 2.24 -23.30 17.56
CA ALA A 722 3.53 -23.67 18.13
C ALA A 722 4.74 -22.86 17.60
N ALA A 723 4.60 -22.14 16.47
CA ALA A 723 5.65 -21.29 15.93
C ALA A 723 5.79 -19.97 16.72
N CYS A 724 4.68 -19.41 17.19
CA CYS A 724 4.66 -18.24 18.06
C CYS A 724 5.33 -18.52 19.42
N THR A 725 6.59 -18.13 19.53
CA THR A 725 7.31 -18.06 20.81
C THR A 725 7.08 -16.71 21.50
N ILE A 726 5.81 -16.28 21.57
CA ILE A 726 5.39 -15.12 22.37
C ILE A 726 5.72 -15.41 23.83
N GLN A 727 6.48 -14.53 24.49
CA GLN A 727 6.73 -14.61 25.94
C GLN A 727 5.51 -14.11 26.72
N GLY A 728 4.45 -14.91 26.72
CA GLY A 728 3.18 -14.64 27.41
C GLY A 728 2.49 -15.94 27.84
N PRO A 729 1.30 -15.85 28.46
CA PRO A 729 0.48 -17.03 28.74
C PRO A 729 0.10 -17.74 27.43
N ALA A 730 0.14 -19.07 27.43
CA ALA A 730 0.03 -19.94 26.25
C ALA A 730 -1.40 -20.04 25.65
N SER A 731 -2.04 -18.89 25.43
CA SER A 731 -3.45 -18.75 25.04
C SER A 731 -3.72 -17.53 24.14
N VAL A 732 -2.68 -16.83 23.67
CA VAL A 732 -2.81 -15.73 22.70
C VAL A 732 -2.34 -16.23 21.32
N PRO A 733 -3.17 -16.15 20.27
CA PRO A 733 -2.82 -16.62 18.93
C PRO A 733 -1.88 -15.64 18.19
N CYS A 734 -1.21 -16.12 17.15
CA CYS A 734 -0.26 -15.33 16.34
C CYS A 734 -0.89 -14.16 15.58
N ARG A 735 -2.13 -14.35 15.13
CA ARG A 735 -2.93 -13.39 14.40
C ARG A 735 -4.26 -13.27 15.16
N SER A 736 -4.47 -12.17 15.87
CA SER A 736 -5.72 -11.85 16.56
C SER A 736 -6.41 -10.63 15.95
N ALA A 737 -7.75 -10.70 15.90
CA ALA A 737 -8.61 -9.57 15.62
C ALA A 737 -9.65 -9.38 16.72
N ARG A 738 -10.05 -8.14 16.95
CA ARG A 738 -11.12 -7.79 17.90
C ARG A 738 -12.05 -6.76 17.28
N PHE A 739 -13.34 -7.05 17.33
CA PHE A 739 -14.39 -6.12 16.91
C PHE A 739 -15.30 -5.81 18.10
N LEU A 740 -15.64 -4.53 18.28
CA LEU A 740 -16.58 -4.11 19.32
C LEU A 740 -17.28 -2.81 18.89
N ASN A 741 -18.59 -2.86 18.76
CA ASN A 741 -19.44 -1.76 18.27
C ASN A 741 -18.94 -1.19 16.94
N VAL A 742 -18.61 -2.07 15.99
CA VAL A 742 -18.15 -1.71 14.64
C VAL A 742 -19.29 -1.86 13.64
N SER A 743 -19.48 -0.87 12.78
CA SER A 743 -20.45 -0.94 11.68
C SER A 743 -19.75 -0.80 10.33
N VAL A 744 -20.01 -1.75 9.43
CA VAL A 744 -19.51 -1.76 8.05
C VAL A 744 -20.74 -1.74 7.16
N THR A 745 -21.10 -0.57 6.61
CA THR A 745 -22.40 -0.38 5.94
C THR A 745 -22.36 0.39 4.63
N ASN A 746 -23.20 0.00 3.66
CA ASN A 746 -23.32 0.68 2.36
C ASN A 746 -22.04 0.75 1.51
N ASN A 747 -21.03 -0.09 1.79
CA ASN A 747 -19.81 -0.18 0.99
C ASN A 747 -20.03 -1.02 -0.28
N PHE A 748 -19.17 -0.84 -1.29
CA PHE A 748 -19.27 -1.48 -2.61
C PHE A 748 -17.96 -2.14 -3.03
N ALA A 749 -18.05 -3.33 -3.65
CA ALA A 749 -16.92 -3.93 -4.37
C ALA A 749 -17.35 -4.35 -5.79
N GLU A 750 -16.51 -4.14 -6.81
CA GLU A 750 -16.83 -4.62 -8.17
C GLU A 750 -17.00 -6.15 -8.20
N PHE A 751 -16.19 -6.86 -7.41
CA PHE A 751 -16.06 -8.31 -7.38
C PHE A 751 -16.48 -8.90 -6.02
N GLY A 752 -15.53 -9.21 -5.13
CA GLY A 752 -15.79 -9.88 -3.85
C GLY A 752 -15.87 -8.95 -2.65
N GLY A 753 -16.79 -9.22 -1.72
CA GLY A 753 -16.69 -8.71 -0.35
C GLY A 753 -17.03 -7.22 -0.23
N GLY A 754 -18.27 -6.85 -0.54
CA GLY A 754 -18.73 -5.45 -0.48
C GLY A 754 -18.48 -4.82 0.90
N GLY A 755 -18.88 -5.51 1.97
CA GLY A 755 -18.54 -5.13 3.36
C GLY A 755 -17.10 -5.51 3.70
N MET A 756 -16.81 -6.82 3.73
CA MET A 756 -15.49 -7.36 4.05
C MET A 756 -15.03 -8.43 3.04
N PHE A 757 -13.74 -8.42 2.72
CA PHE A 757 -13.04 -9.52 2.05
C PHE A 757 -11.93 -10.05 2.97
N VAL A 758 -11.85 -11.36 3.15
CA VAL A 758 -10.80 -11.99 3.97
C VAL A 758 -10.29 -13.25 3.25
N THR A 759 -8.99 -13.38 3.04
CA THR A 759 -8.43 -14.51 2.26
C THR A 759 -8.57 -15.85 2.98
N GLU A 760 -8.04 -15.95 4.20
CA GLU A 760 -8.09 -17.15 5.06
C GLU A 760 -8.73 -16.83 6.44
N PRO A 761 -10.04 -16.52 6.53
CA PRO A 761 -10.69 -16.11 7.78
C PRO A 761 -10.70 -17.21 8.87
N GLN A 762 -10.48 -18.48 8.51
CA GLN A 762 -10.21 -19.58 9.43
C GLN A 762 -8.86 -19.45 10.17
N SER A 763 -7.88 -18.78 9.55
CA SER A 763 -6.50 -18.61 10.04
C SER A 763 -6.31 -17.38 10.95
N LEU A 764 -7.38 -16.62 11.21
CA LEU A 764 -7.39 -15.41 12.05
C LEU A 764 -8.37 -15.58 13.21
N PHE A 765 -7.87 -15.41 14.44
CA PHE A 765 -8.67 -15.61 15.65
C PHE A 765 -9.38 -14.31 16.04
N ALA A 766 -10.71 -14.32 16.00
CA ALA A 766 -11.54 -13.17 16.31
C ALA A 766 -12.11 -13.22 17.73
N THR A 767 -12.30 -12.03 18.32
CA THR A 767 -13.04 -11.86 19.58
C THR A 767 -14.20 -10.88 19.42
N CYS A 768 -15.40 -11.37 19.76
CA CYS A 768 -16.62 -10.58 19.93
C CYS A 768 -17.07 -10.62 21.40
N PRO A 769 -17.05 -9.49 22.13
CA PRO A 769 -17.57 -9.42 23.49
C PRO A 769 -19.10 -9.53 23.55
N GLY A 770 -19.63 -10.76 23.58
CA GLY A 770 -20.98 -11.00 24.08
C GLY A 770 -21.07 -10.64 25.57
N GLY A 771 -22.23 -10.17 26.04
CA GLY A 771 -22.40 -9.48 27.33
C GLY A 771 -21.94 -10.20 28.61
N LEU A 772 -21.61 -11.49 28.55
CA LEU A 772 -21.01 -12.26 29.67
C LEU A 772 -19.50 -12.03 29.85
N ALA A 773 -18.79 -11.49 28.85
CA ALA A 773 -17.34 -11.32 28.89
C ALA A 773 -16.85 -10.23 29.87
N LEU A 774 -17.72 -9.28 30.26
CA LEU A 774 -17.38 -8.17 31.16
C LEU A 774 -17.14 -8.58 32.62
N LEU A 775 -17.39 -9.84 33.00
CA LEU A 775 -17.19 -10.37 34.35
C LEU A 775 -15.83 -11.05 34.56
N GLY A 776 -14.85 -10.85 33.67
CA GLY A 776 -13.48 -11.33 33.84
C GLY A 776 -13.27 -12.83 33.56
N LEU A 777 -14.25 -13.50 32.96
CA LEU A 777 -14.09 -14.82 32.36
C LEU A 777 -13.54 -14.67 30.93
N GLN A 778 -12.60 -15.54 30.55
CA GLN A 778 -11.98 -15.49 29.22
C GLN A 778 -13.03 -15.70 28.12
N GLY A 779 -13.21 -14.69 27.26
CA GLY A 779 -13.93 -14.88 26.00
C GLY A 779 -13.16 -15.89 25.14
N SER A 780 -13.82 -16.98 24.74
CA SER A 780 -13.23 -17.95 23.83
C SER A 780 -12.98 -17.32 22.46
N PHE A 781 -11.73 -17.27 22.01
CA PHE A 781 -11.41 -16.95 20.62
C PHE A 781 -12.18 -17.91 19.69
N LYS A 782 -12.83 -17.36 18.67
CA LYS A 782 -13.37 -18.11 17.53
C LYS A 782 -12.49 -17.82 16.31
N SER A 783 -12.72 -18.49 15.18
CA SER A 783 -12.19 -17.97 13.91
C SER A 783 -12.98 -16.72 13.48
N LEU A 784 -12.39 -15.87 12.64
CA LEU A 784 -13.13 -14.75 12.04
C LEU A 784 -14.26 -15.26 11.13
N ALA A 785 -14.09 -16.45 10.55
CA ALA A 785 -15.14 -17.14 9.81
C ALA A 785 -16.38 -17.44 10.66
N ASP A 786 -16.21 -18.00 11.86
CA ASP A 786 -17.34 -18.25 12.78
C ASP A 786 -18.05 -16.94 13.15
N VAL A 787 -17.29 -15.88 13.43
CA VAL A 787 -17.82 -14.55 13.78
C VAL A 787 -18.62 -13.94 12.63
N ILE A 788 -18.11 -14.02 11.39
CA ILE A 788 -18.85 -13.52 10.23
C ILE A 788 -20.10 -14.37 9.99
N ASN A 789 -20.00 -15.70 10.03
CA ASN A 789 -21.16 -16.59 9.87
C ASN A 789 -22.25 -16.35 10.93
N GLU A 790 -21.89 -16.10 12.19
CA GLU A 790 -22.84 -15.73 13.24
C GLU A 790 -23.54 -14.39 12.96
N VAL A 791 -22.82 -13.38 12.43
CA VAL A 791 -23.41 -12.09 12.02
C VAL A 791 -24.31 -12.24 10.79
N LEU A 792 -23.96 -13.11 9.83
CA LEU A 792 -24.75 -13.34 8.61
C LEU A 792 -26.01 -14.20 8.83
N THR A 793 -26.02 -15.04 9.86
CA THR A 793 -27.13 -15.97 10.16
C THR A 793 -28.05 -15.54 11.31
N ALA A 794 -27.67 -14.50 12.09
CA ALA A 794 -28.51 -13.95 13.14
C ALA A 794 -29.84 -13.42 12.59
N SER A 795 -30.97 -13.74 13.25
CA SER A 795 -32.27 -13.20 12.82
C SER A 795 -32.46 -11.77 13.33
N PRO A 796 -33.21 -10.90 12.60
CA PRO A 796 -33.58 -9.57 13.08
C PRO A 796 -34.33 -9.58 14.43
N SER A 797 -34.94 -10.71 14.80
CA SER A 797 -35.63 -10.92 16.08
C SER A 797 -34.68 -11.18 17.25
N ASP A 798 -33.51 -11.80 17.03
CA ASP A 798 -32.56 -12.09 18.12
C ASP A 798 -31.91 -10.81 18.67
N LEU A 799 -31.84 -9.78 17.83
CA LEU A 799 -31.32 -8.44 18.13
C LEU A 799 -32.32 -7.55 18.91
N GLN A 800 -33.52 -8.03 19.25
CA GLN A 800 -34.60 -7.24 19.86
C GLN A 800 -35.12 -7.76 21.22
N ASN A 801 -34.41 -8.68 21.88
CA ASN A 801 -34.82 -9.16 23.21
C ASN A 801 -34.54 -8.11 24.31
N GLU A 802 -35.59 -7.47 24.82
CA GLU A 802 -35.52 -6.38 25.82
C GLU A 802 -34.95 -6.80 27.20
N ASP A 803 -34.76 -8.09 27.49
CA ASP A 803 -34.10 -8.56 28.73
C ASP A 803 -32.56 -8.30 28.73
N PHE A 804 -31.97 -7.82 27.63
CA PHE A 804 -30.52 -7.64 27.47
C PHE A 804 -29.99 -6.24 27.82
N VAL A 805 -30.67 -5.49 28.71
CA VAL A 805 -30.29 -4.11 29.11
C VAL A 805 -29.11 -4.09 30.10
N MET A 806 -27.91 -4.34 29.55
CA MET A 806 -26.62 -3.96 30.11
C MET A 806 -25.71 -3.45 28.98
N GLU A 807 -25.86 -2.16 28.65
CA GLU A 807 -25.03 -1.37 27.72
C GLU A 807 -24.75 -1.96 26.32
N ASN A 808 -25.71 -1.76 25.39
CA ASN A 808 -25.60 -1.39 23.94
C ASN A 808 -24.41 -1.86 23.06
N LEU A 809 -23.61 -2.85 23.44
CA LEU A 809 -22.41 -3.28 22.71
C LEU A 809 -22.74 -4.37 21.69
N THR A 810 -23.01 -3.96 20.45
CA THR A 810 -22.93 -4.86 19.28
C THR A 810 -21.47 -5.29 19.05
N CYS A 811 -21.23 -6.41 18.34
CA CYS A 811 -19.85 -6.74 17.94
C CYS A 811 -19.49 -6.07 16.60
N LEU A 812 -20.13 -6.53 15.53
CA LEU A 812 -19.91 -6.16 14.15
C LEU A 812 -21.27 -6.16 13.44
N VAL A 813 -21.57 -5.09 12.69
CA VAL A 813 -22.79 -4.96 11.87
C VAL A 813 -22.39 -4.89 10.40
N LEU A 814 -22.94 -5.79 9.59
CA LEU A 814 -22.74 -5.84 8.13
C LEU A 814 -24.10 -5.64 7.43
N GLU A 815 -24.39 -4.42 6.98
CA GLU A 815 -25.71 -4.07 6.40
C GLU A 815 -25.59 -3.16 5.18
N GLY A 816 -26.48 -3.30 4.20
CA GLY A 816 -26.56 -2.42 3.01
C GLY A 816 -25.38 -2.51 2.03
N ASN A 817 -24.30 -3.23 2.37
CA ASN A 817 -23.16 -3.43 1.47
C ASN A 817 -23.56 -4.19 0.20
N SER A 818 -22.82 -3.95 -0.89
CA SER A 818 -23.19 -4.34 -2.25
C SER A 818 -21.98 -4.79 -3.09
N VAL A 819 -22.26 -5.53 -4.16
CA VAL A 819 -21.26 -5.93 -5.17
C VAL A 819 -21.84 -5.84 -6.57
N GLY A 820 -20.98 -5.84 -7.60
CA GLY A 820 -21.41 -5.83 -9.01
C GLY A 820 -22.36 -6.99 -9.36
N ASP A 821 -23.47 -6.69 -10.02
CA ASP A 821 -24.59 -7.64 -10.14
C ASP A 821 -24.25 -8.93 -10.92
N GLU A 822 -23.53 -8.83 -12.04
CA GLU A 822 -23.15 -9.99 -12.85
C GLU A 822 -21.99 -10.77 -12.21
N ASN A 823 -20.86 -10.08 -11.96
CA ASN A 823 -19.58 -10.70 -11.62
C ASN A 823 -19.20 -10.67 -10.13
N GLY A 824 -20.01 -10.07 -9.24
CA GLY A 824 -19.68 -10.00 -7.81
C GLY A 824 -20.29 -11.10 -6.93
N TRP A 825 -19.65 -11.42 -5.79
CA TRP A 825 -20.12 -12.38 -4.79
C TRP A 825 -19.86 -11.89 -3.35
N GLY A 826 -20.57 -12.47 -2.37
CA GLY A 826 -20.37 -12.15 -0.94
C GLY A 826 -20.59 -10.68 -0.57
N LYS A 827 -21.85 -10.20 -0.63
CA LYS A 827 -22.17 -8.78 -0.42
C LYS A 827 -21.72 -8.23 0.93
N GLN A 828 -21.86 -9.01 1.99
CA GLN A 828 -21.50 -8.62 3.36
C GLN A 828 -20.09 -9.10 3.73
N GLY A 829 -19.78 -10.37 3.45
CA GLY A 829 -18.46 -10.98 3.59
C GLY A 829 -18.18 -11.90 2.40
N ALA A 830 -16.91 -11.99 1.98
CA ALA A 830 -16.42 -12.92 0.96
C ALA A 830 -15.00 -13.42 1.30
N SER A 831 -14.61 -14.56 0.74
CA SER A 831 -13.22 -15.05 0.78
C SER A 831 -12.66 -15.45 -0.58
N GLN A 832 -11.40 -15.92 -0.57
CA GLN A 832 -10.87 -16.77 -1.65
C GLN A 832 -11.68 -18.06 -1.79
N ALA A 833 -11.51 -18.78 -2.90
CA ALA A 833 -12.11 -20.10 -3.05
C ALA A 833 -11.48 -21.10 -2.08
N THR A 834 -12.30 -21.96 -1.48
CA THR A 834 -11.82 -22.99 -0.52
C THR A 834 -12.31 -24.39 -0.82
N ALA A 835 -13.40 -24.56 -1.57
CA ALA A 835 -14.01 -25.86 -1.81
C ALA A 835 -14.72 -25.97 -3.16
N LEU A 836 -14.94 -27.22 -3.59
CA LEU A 836 -15.83 -27.58 -4.69
C LEU A 836 -17.20 -28.00 -4.13
N LEU A 837 -18.27 -27.33 -4.57
CA LEU A 837 -19.66 -27.69 -4.27
C LEU A 837 -20.31 -28.32 -5.50
N LEU A 838 -20.92 -29.49 -5.35
CA LEU A 838 -21.65 -30.14 -6.44
C LEU A 838 -23.00 -29.44 -6.66
N LEU A 839 -23.26 -28.98 -7.90
CA LEU A 839 -24.53 -28.37 -8.30
C LEU A 839 -25.45 -29.38 -8.99
N THR A 840 -24.93 -30.18 -9.92
CA THR A 840 -25.73 -31.22 -10.60
C THR A 840 -24.98 -32.57 -10.57
N PRO A 841 -25.59 -33.65 -10.05
CA PRO A 841 -26.88 -33.70 -9.36
C PRO A 841 -26.79 -33.17 -7.92
N GLU A 842 -27.78 -32.36 -7.47
CA GLU A 842 -27.88 -31.84 -6.09
C GLU A 842 -27.89 -32.95 -5.03
N SER A 843 -28.31 -34.17 -5.39
CA SER A 843 -28.38 -35.35 -4.52
C SER A 843 -27.02 -35.94 -4.14
N GLY A 844 -25.93 -35.60 -4.85
CA GLY A 844 -24.66 -36.33 -4.75
C GLY A 844 -24.69 -37.75 -5.34
N GLU A 845 -25.79 -38.16 -5.97
CA GLU A 845 -26.00 -39.53 -6.46
C GLU A 845 -26.60 -39.59 -7.87
N ILE A 846 -26.00 -40.40 -8.74
CA ILE A 846 -26.57 -40.85 -10.02
C ILE A 846 -26.95 -42.32 -9.88
N ARG A 847 -28.21 -42.66 -10.17
CA ARG A 847 -28.75 -44.03 -10.04
C ARG A 847 -29.09 -44.66 -11.40
N ASN A 848 -29.00 -45.99 -11.50
CA ASN A 848 -29.22 -46.78 -12.72
C ASN A 848 -28.47 -46.27 -13.98
N HIS A 849 -27.22 -45.81 -13.84
CA HIS A 849 -26.43 -45.28 -14.96
C HIS A 849 -26.01 -46.39 -15.95
N THR A 850 -26.18 -46.15 -17.25
CA THR A 850 -25.77 -47.10 -18.30
C THR A 850 -24.28 -46.95 -18.56
N SER A 851 -23.48 -48.01 -18.40
CA SER A 851 -22.04 -47.91 -18.62
C SER A 851 -21.68 -47.62 -20.09
N ASN A 852 -20.59 -46.90 -20.30
CA ASN A 852 -20.19 -46.24 -21.56
C ASN A 852 -21.15 -45.12 -22.04
N THR A 853 -21.80 -44.39 -21.11
CA THR A 853 -22.63 -43.21 -21.45
C THR A 853 -22.32 -41.99 -20.57
N VAL A 854 -22.83 -40.81 -20.94
CA VAL A 854 -22.56 -39.54 -20.25
C VAL A 854 -23.26 -39.45 -18.88
N LEU A 855 -22.50 -39.11 -17.84
CA LEU A 855 -22.98 -38.88 -16.48
C LEU A 855 -23.80 -37.59 -16.40
N GLY A 856 -24.92 -37.63 -15.67
CA GLY A 856 -25.91 -36.54 -15.64
C GLY A 856 -26.81 -36.46 -16.89
N GLY A 857 -26.57 -37.30 -17.90
CA GLY A 857 -27.32 -37.31 -19.16
C GLY A 857 -27.24 -35.94 -19.86
N GLY A 858 -28.35 -35.48 -20.43
CA GLY A 858 -28.41 -34.22 -21.18
C GLY A 858 -28.19 -32.93 -20.37
N MET A 859 -28.02 -32.99 -19.05
CA MET A 859 -27.69 -31.84 -18.19
C MET A 859 -26.23 -31.86 -17.69
N GLY A 860 -25.50 -32.97 -17.87
CA GLY A 860 -24.13 -33.12 -17.40
C GLY A 860 -23.97 -33.06 -15.88
N VAL A 861 -22.71 -33.01 -15.45
CA VAL A 861 -22.31 -32.86 -14.04
C VAL A 861 -21.70 -31.48 -13.85
N SER A 862 -22.21 -30.68 -12.92
CA SER A 862 -21.76 -29.30 -12.69
C SER A 862 -21.29 -29.10 -11.26
N LEU A 863 -20.18 -28.39 -11.09
CA LEU A 863 -19.63 -27.99 -9.81
C LEU A 863 -19.45 -26.47 -9.74
N ALA A 864 -19.77 -25.90 -8.58
CA ALA A 864 -19.39 -24.56 -8.19
C ALA A 864 -18.04 -24.57 -7.48
N ILE A 865 -17.21 -23.58 -7.79
CA ILE A 865 -16.09 -23.16 -6.95
C ILE A 865 -16.66 -22.17 -5.93
N VAL A 866 -16.61 -22.54 -4.65
CA VAL A 866 -17.19 -21.73 -3.56
C VAL A 866 -16.13 -21.21 -2.62
N ASP A 867 -16.42 -20.04 -2.09
CA ASP A 867 -15.70 -19.44 -0.97
C ASP A 867 -16.10 -20.12 0.35
N MET A 868 -15.49 -19.68 1.45
CA MET A 868 -15.62 -20.37 2.73
C MET A 868 -16.93 -20.06 3.47
N PHE A 869 -17.70 -19.08 2.98
CA PHE A 869 -19.08 -18.80 3.38
C PHE A 869 -20.10 -19.59 2.53
N GLY A 870 -19.62 -20.36 1.54
CA GLY A 870 -20.44 -21.12 0.60
C GLY A 870 -20.94 -20.31 -0.60
N GLU A 871 -20.54 -19.03 -0.70
CA GLU A 871 -20.88 -18.18 -1.84
C GLU A 871 -20.07 -18.60 -3.08
N LYS A 872 -20.72 -18.62 -4.25
CA LYS A 872 -20.03 -19.00 -5.49
C LYS A 872 -19.11 -17.87 -5.95
N VAL A 873 -17.82 -18.17 -6.03
CA VAL A 873 -16.78 -17.25 -6.52
C VAL A 873 -17.03 -16.87 -7.99
N LYS A 874 -16.68 -15.65 -8.36
CA LYS A 874 -16.88 -15.10 -9.71
C LYS A 874 -15.67 -14.27 -10.16
N GLY A 875 -15.76 -13.61 -11.31
CA GLY A 875 -14.69 -12.78 -11.89
C GLY A 875 -14.14 -11.75 -10.90
N GLY A 876 -12.84 -11.48 -10.99
CA GLY A 876 -12.07 -10.73 -9.99
C GLY A 876 -11.35 -11.60 -8.96
N ASN A 877 -11.63 -12.91 -8.94
CA ASN A 877 -10.73 -13.93 -8.37
C ASN A 877 -10.25 -14.87 -9.50
N PRO A 878 -8.93 -15.13 -9.67
CA PRO A 878 -8.41 -16.10 -10.64
C PRO A 878 -8.99 -17.52 -10.47
N ASP A 879 -9.44 -17.89 -9.27
CA ASP A 879 -10.04 -19.19 -8.99
C ASP A 879 -11.32 -19.44 -9.78
N ALA A 880 -12.02 -18.39 -10.22
CA ALA A 880 -13.28 -18.49 -10.97
C ALA A 880 -13.14 -19.13 -12.36
N GLU A 881 -11.91 -19.28 -12.86
CA GLU A 881 -11.58 -19.91 -14.15
C GLU A 881 -10.64 -21.13 -14.01
N ARG A 882 -10.44 -21.68 -12.81
CA ARG A 882 -9.58 -22.87 -12.61
C ARG A 882 -10.13 -24.13 -13.31
N PRO A 883 -9.24 -25.06 -13.72
CA PRO A 883 -9.66 -26.41 -14.14
C PRO A 883 -10.15 -27.22 -12.94
N VAL A 884 -11.26 -27.94 -13.11
CA VAL A 884 -11.72 -28.99 -12.21
C VAL A 884 -11.50 -30.35 -12.87
N ILE A 885 -10.93 -31.30 -12.13
CA ILE A 885 -10.54 -32.62 -12.62
C ILE A 885 -11.40 -33.69 -11.96
N ALA A 886 -12.02 -34.55 -12.76
CA ALA A 886 -12.72 -35.75 -12.31
C ALA A 886 -11.73 -36.92 -12.20
N VAL A 887 -11.47 -37.36 -10.97
CA VAL A 887 -10.54 -38.44 -10.63
C VAL A 887 -11.33 -39.67 -10.18
N SER A 888 -11.37 -40.69 -11.05
CA SER A 888 -11.81 -42.05 -10.72
C SER A 888 -11.22 -43.04 -11.73
N VAL A 889 -11.17 -44.32 -11.37
CA VAL A 889 -10.89 -45.41 -12.33
C VAL A 889 -12.10 -45.72 -13.22
N SER A 890 -13.28 -45.25 -12.82
CA SER A 890 -14.59 -45.58 -13.41
C SER A 890 -15.11 -44.51 -14.39
N VAL A 891 -14.26 -43.58 -14.85
CA VAL A 891 -14.67 -42.47 -15.72
C VAL A 891 -13.73 -42.24 -16.91
N THR A 892 -14.29 -41.82 -18.03
CA THR A 892 -13.59 -41.52 -19.29
C THR A 892 -14.20 -40.29 -19.98
N GLY A 893 -13.72 -39.94 -21.18
CA GLY A 893 -14.24 -38.79 -21.95
C GLY A 893 -13.68 -37.45 -21.45
N GLU A 894 -14.55 -36.47 -21.24
CA GLU A 894 -14.21 -35.16 -20.67
C GLU A 894 -13.95 -35.29 -19.17
N THR A 895 -12.71 -35.60 -18.78
CA THR A 895 -12.31 -35.74 -17.35
C THR A 895 -11.76 -34.45 -16.73
N ILE A 896 -11.67 -33.36 -17.51
CA ILE A 896 -11.28 -32.02 -17.05
C ILE A 896 -12.28 -31.02 -17.63
N ALA A 897 -12.88 -30.18 -16.79
CA ALA A 897 -13.73 -29.07 -17.20
C ALA A 897 -13.16 -27.75 -16.66
N MET A 898 -13.06 -26.74 -17.53
CA MET A 898 -12.66 -25.39 -17.12
C MET A 898 -13.84 -24.68 -16.46
N ALA A 899 -13.62 -24.08 -15.29
CA ALA A 899 -14.63 -23.21 -14.67
C ALA A 899 -14.84 -21.93 -15.50
N LYS A 900 -16.06 -21.39 -15.45
CA LYS A 900 -16.40 -20.05 -15.97
C LYS A 900 -17.32 -19.37 -14.97
N ASN A 901 -16.94 -18.18 -14.49
CA ASN A 901 -17.60 -17.52 -13.36
C ASN A 901 -17.91 -18.50 -12.20
N GLY A 902 -16.89 -19.28 -11.83
CA GLY A 902 -16.94 -20.26 -10.74
C GLY A 902 -17.82 -21.49 -10.99
N VAL A 903 -18.21 -21.81 -12.23
CA VAL A 903 -18.92 -23.07 -12.56
C VAL A 903 -18.13 -23.89 -13.57
N ALA A 904 -17.74 -25.11 -13.20
CA ALA A 904 -17.20 -26.10 -14.12
C ALA A 904 -18.31 -27.12 -14.45
N THR A 905 -18.68 -27.24 -15.72
CA THR A 905 -19.71 -28.17 -16.20
C THR A 905 -19.08 -29.20 -17.14
N PHE A 906 -19.19 -30.46 -16.75
CA PHE A 906 -18.80 -31.64 -17.51
C PHE A 906 -19.97 -32.09 -18.39
N THR A 907 -19.80 -32.02 -19.70
CA THR A 907 -20.80 -32.37 -20.72
C THR A 907 -20.50 -33.71 -21.42
N GLY A 908 -19.24 -34.16 -21.39
CA GLY A 908 -18.77 -35.40 -22.00
C GLY A 908 -18.10 -36.36 -21.02
N LEU A 909 -18.30 -36.21 -19.71
CA LEU A 909 -17.79 -37.13 -18.69
C LEU A 909 -18.60 -38.44 -18.75
N ILE A 910 -17.94 -39.54 -19.09
CA ILE A 910 -18.56 -40.85 -19.32
C ILE A 910 -18.30 -41.76 -18.11
N GLY A 911 -19.32 -42.49 -17.65
CA GLY A 911 -19.16 -43.56 -16.67
C GLY A 911 -18.81 -44.87 -17.37
N PHE A 912 -17.74 -45.54 -16.96
CA PHE A 912 -17.22 -46.75 -17.61
C PHE A 912 -16.57 -47.69 -16.59
N ASP A 913 -17.32 -48.69 -16.13
CA ASP A 913 -16.86 -49.74 -15.19
C ASP A 913 -17.84 -50.93 -15.20
N GLU A 914 -17.49 -52.02 -14.51
CA GLU A 914 -18.41 -53.11 -14.18
C GLU A 914 -19.54 -52.62 -13.25
N SER A 915 -20.69 -53.29 -13.26
CA SER A 915 -21.86 -52.86 -12.48
C SER A 915 -21.63 -52.66 -10.96
N GLY A 916 -22.50 -51.87 -10.34
CA GLY A 916 -22.49 -51.53 -8.92
C GLY A 916 -22.07 -50.08 -8.64
N ASN A 917 -21.91 -49.77 -7.35
CA ASN A 917 -21.60 -48.39 -6.92
C ASN A 917 -20.11 -48.07 -7.14
N ARG A 918 -19.83 -46.87 -7.65
CA ARG A 918 -18.51 -46.26 -7.82
C ARG A 918 -18.55 -44.83 -7.28
N SER A 919 -17.39 -44.30 -6.89
CA SER A 919 -17.24 -42.90 -6.49
C SER A 919 -16.45 -42.14 -7.54
N VAL A 920 -16.86 -40.90 -7.81
CA VAL A 920 -16.13 -39.94 -8.65
C VAL A 920 -15.73 -38.77 -7.76
N ILE A 921 -14.43 -38.55 -7.61
CA ILE A 921 -13.87 -37.45 -6.81
C ILE A 921 -13.55 -36.30 -7.75
N PHE A 922 -14.04 -35.11 -7.44
CA PHE A 922 -13.70 -33.88 -8.15
C PHE A 922 -12.68 -33.10 -7.34
N THR A 923 -11.60 -32.68 -8.00
CA THR A 923 -10.48 -31.99 -7.37
C THR A 923 -10.00 -30.82 -8.22
N SER A 924 -9.40 -29.83 -7.59
CA SER A 924 -8.69 -28.73 -8.24
C SER A 924 -7.52 -28.31 -7.33
N GLU A 925 -6.54 -27.60 -7.88
CA GLU A 925 -5.36 -27.18 -7.12
C GLU A 925 -5.76 -26.22 -5.97
N SER A 926 -5.24 -26.48 -4.78
CA SER A 926 -5.51 -25.76 -3.52
C SER A 926 -6.98 -25.72 -3.03
N LEU A 927 -7.92 -26.44 -3.66
CA LEU A 927 -9.32 -26.49 -3.24
C LEU A 927 -9.68 -27.81 -2.55
N THR A 928 -10.57 -27.73 -1.56
CA THR A 928 -11.16 -28.92 -0.91
C THR A 928 -11.96 -29.71 -1.93
N SER A 929 -11.59 -30.97 -2.13
CA SER A 929 -12.24 -31.88 -3.07
C SER A 929 -13.61 -32.34 -2.59
N THR A 930 -14.46 -32.74 -3.54
CA THR A 930 -15.80 -33.27 -3.27
C THR A 930 -16.02 -34.56 -4.07
N SER A 931 -17.09 -35.30 -3.78
CA SER A 931 -17.35 -36.56 -4.48
C SER A 931 -18.84 -36.84 -4.67
N MET A 932 -19.15 -37.52 -5.77
CA MET A 932 -20.49 -38.06 -6.04
C MET A 932 -20.44 -39.59 -6.17
N THR A 933 -21.56 -40.25 -5.93
CA THR A 933 -21.72 -41.70 -6.10
C THR A 933 -22.47 -41.99 -7.41
N VAL A 934 -22.00 -42.99 -8.16
CA VAL A 934 -22.64 -43.50 -9.38
C VAL A 934 -22.95 -44.97 -9.20
N GLU A 935 -24.23 -45.33 -9.28
CA GLU A 935 -24.68 -46.72 -9.41
C GLU A 935 -24.73 -47.09 -10.90
N ILE A 936 -23.77 -47.88 -11.36
CA ILE A 936 -23.71 -48.40 -12.73
C ILE A 936 -24.57 -49.65 -12.81
N ARG A 937 -25.59 -49.67 -13.67
CA ARG A 937 -26.43 -50.86 -13.90
C ARG A 937 -25.71 -51.90 -14.75
N SER A 938 -26.12 -53.16 -14.64
CA SER A 938 -25.79 -54.17 -15.64
C SER A 938 -26.40 -53.82 -17.01
N CYS A 939 -25.81 -54.37 -18.07
CA CYS A 939 -26.36 -54.23 -19.42
C CYS A 939 -27.74 -54.94 -19.54
N LEU A 940 -28.59 -54.44 -20.43
CA LEU A 940 -29.95 -54.92 -20.65
C LEU A 940 -30.05 -55.85 -21.87
N VAL A 941 -31.16 -56.56 -21.99
CA VAL A 941 -31.45 -57.43 -23.14
C VAL A 941 -31.50 -56.56 -24.42
N GLY A 942 -30.59 -56.81 -25.35
CA GLY A 942 -30.39 -55.99 -26.56
C GLY A 942 -29.23 -55.00 -26.49
N GLU A 943 -28.51 -54.97 -25.38
CA GLU A 943 -27.16 -54.39 -25.27
C GLU A 943 -26.14 -55.54 -25.25
N GLU A 944 -24.97 -55.34 -25.84
CA GLU A 944 -23.79 -56.20 -25.74
C GLU A 944 -22.78 -55.62 -24.73
N GLU A 945 -22.03 -56.50 -24.05
CA GLU A 945 -20.96 -56.13 -23.14
C GLU A 945 -19.67 -55.80 -23.88
N GLU A 946 -19.25 -54.54 -23.81
CA GLU A 946 -17.93 -54.11 -24.28
C GLU A 946 -16.86 -54.30 -23.20
N ASN A 947 -15.62 -54.57 -23.64
CA ASN A 947 -14.40 -54.45 -22.84
C ASN A 947 -14.45 -55.19 -21.48
N GLU A 948 -14.78 -56.49 -21.51
CA GLU A 948 -14.87 -57.35 -20.30
C GLU A 948 -15.94 -56.85 -19.30
N GLY A 949 -17.15 -56.57 -19.78
CA GLY A 949 -18.30 -56.20 -18.94
C GLY A 949 -18.30 -54.75 -18.45
N LYS A 950 -17.51 -53.86 -19.06
CA LYS A 950 -17.28 -52.47 -18.61
C LYS A 950 -18.05 -51.41 -19.40
N GLY A 951 -18.60 -51.76 -20.57
CA GLY A 951 -19.50 -50.89 -21.35
C GLY A 951 -20.74 -51.65 -21.84
N CYS A 952 -21.85 -50.93 -22.07
CA CYS A 952 -23.10 -51.51 -22.59
C CYS A 952 -23.48 -50.87 -23.93
N GLN A 953 -23.16 -51.51 -25.05
CA GLN A 953 -23.52 -51.00 -26.38
C GLN A 953 -24.86 -51.57 -26.84
N ARG A 954 -25.85 -50.72 -27.13
CA ARG A 954 -27.12 -51.16 -27.73
C ARG A 954 -26.91 -51.61 -29.17
N CYS A 955 -27.37 -52.81 -29.54
CA CYS A 955 -27.16 -53.34 -30.90
C CYS A 955 -27.70 -52.39 -31.99
N PRO A 956 -26.91 -52.12 -33.06
CA PRO A 956 -27.32 -51.24 -34.15
C PRO A 956 -28.41 -51.85 -35.04
N ASN A 957 -28.99 -51.02 -35.92
CA ASN A 957 -29.93 -51.50 -36.94
C ASN A 957 -29.34 -52.66 -37.76
N ASN A 958 -30.17 -53.66 -38.07
CA ASN A 958 -29.80 -54.92 -38.70
C ASN A 958 -28.95 -55.89 -37.83
N PHE A 959 -28.88 -55.64 -36.51
CA PHE A 959 -28.30 -56.55 -35.53
C PHE A 959 -29.23 -56.74 -34.31
N TYR A 960 -29.00 -57.79 -33.52
CA TYR A 960 -29.75 -58.08 -32.28
C TYR A 960 -28.92 -58.89 -31.27
N THR A 961 -29.24 -58.79 -29.98
CA THR A 961 -28.81 -59.79 -28.98
C THR A 961 -29.90 -60.04 -27.94
N PHE A 962 -29.86 -61.20 -27.30
CA PHE A 962 -30.71 -61.57 -26.16
C PHE A 962 -29.92 -61.77 -24.86
N LYS A 963 -28.59 -61.59 -24.92
CA LYS A 963 -27.63 -61.84 -23.84
C LYS A 963 -26.52 -60.81 -23.91
N PRO A 964 -26.26 -60.03 -22.86
CA PRO A 964 -25.16 -59.07 -22.87
C PRO A 964 -23.79 -59.72 -23.05
N GLU A 965 -23.61 -60.95 -22.56
CA GLU A 965 -22.36 -61.71 -22.68
C GLU A 965 -22.10 -62.24 -24.10
N GLN A 966 -22.86 -61.79 -25.11
CA GLN A 966 -22.80 -62.22 -26.50
C GLN A 966 -22.91 -61.03 -27.45
N GLU A 967 -21.88 -60.90 -28.31
CA GLU A 967 -21.80 -59.92 -29.41
C GLU A 967 -23.10 -59.85 -30.23
N CYS A 968 -23.44 -58.63 -30.66
CA CYS A 968 -24.62 -58.36 -31.48
C CYS A 968 -24.61 -59.18 -32.77
N LEU A 969 -25.57 -60.09 -32.90
CA LEU A 969 -25.72 -61.01 -34.01
C LEU A 969 -26.33 -60.31 -35.22
N GLN A 970 -25.82 -60.63 -36.42
CA GLN A 970 -26.41 -60.15 -37.67
C GLN A 970 -27.84 -60.68 -37.84
N CYS A 971 -28.76 -59.80 -38.27
CA CYS A 971 -30.15 -60.16 -38.52
C CYS A 971 -30.28 -61.23 -39.62
N PRO A 972 -31.03 -62.34 -39.40
CA PRO A 972 -31.38 -63.30 -40.44
C PRO A 972 -32.19 -62.66 -41.58
N GLU A 973 -32.10 -63.21 -42.80
CA GLU A 973 -32.89 -62.70 -43.93
C GLU A 973 -34.40 -62.86 -43.70
N GLU A 974 -34.79 -63.87 -42.92
CA GLU A 974 -36.14 -64.19 -42.49
C GLU A 974 -36.68 -63.23 -41.40
N ALA A 975 -35.88 -62.26 -40.95
CA ALA A 975 -36.17 -61.39 -39.80
C ALA A 975 -36.13 -59.88 -40.11
N ILE A 976 -36.65 -59.10 -39.18
CA ILE A 976 -36.61 -57.63 -39.14
C ILE A 976 -36.04 -57.21 -37.79
N CYS A 977 -34.82 -56.66 -37.79
CA CYS A 977 -34.10 -56.22 -36.60
C CYS A 977 -33.83 -54.71 -36.63
N THR A 978 -34.62 -53.94 -35.87
CA THR A 978 -34.44 -52.49 -35.70
C THR A 978 -33.49 -52.14 -34.55
N GLY A 979 -32.45 -52.96 -34.37
CA GLY A 979 -31.50 -52.86 -33.25
C GLY A 979 -32.07 -53.27 -31.89
N GLY A 980 -31.24 -53.19 -30.86
CA GLY A 980 -31.56 -53.68 -29.52
C GLY A 980 -31.83 -55.19 -29.50
N ALA A 981 -32.89 -55.61 -28.80
CA ALA A 981 -33.33 -57.00 -28.74
C ALA A 981 -34.21 -57.42 -29.92
N THR A 982 -34.41 -56.57 -30.94
CA THR A 982 -35.49 -56.77 -31.93
C THR A 982 -35.19 -57.90 -32.91
N LEU A 983 -36.02 -58.95 -32.90
CA LEU A 983 -35.96 -60.05 -33.88
C LEU A 983 -37.39 -60.44 -34.34
N ALA A 984 -38.07 -59.54 -35.04
CA ALA A 984 -39.43 -59.82 -35.54
C ALA A 984 -39.39 -60.68 -36.82
N PRO A 985 -40.04 -61.85 -36.90
CA PRO A 985 -40.11 -62.63 -38.14
C PRO A 985 -40.81 -61.88 -39.27
N ARG A 986 -40.29 -62.01 -40.51
CA ARG A 986 -40.93 -61.48 -41.73
C ARG A 986 -42.24 -62.18 -42.04
N ASP A 987 -43.03 -61.58 -42.94
CA ASP A 987 -44.24 -62.19 -43.48
C ASP A 987 -43.93 -63.55 -44.12
N GLY A 988 -44.70 -64.57 -43.74
CA GLY A 988 -44.46 -65.98 -44.08
C GLY A 988 -43.64 -66.77 -43.05
N PHE A 989 -43.02 -66.12 -42.07
CA PHE A 989 -42.12 -66.76 -41.09
C PHE A 989 -42.59 -66.61 -39.63
N TRP A 990 -42.14 -67.51 -38.76
CA TRP A 990 -42.52 -67.65 -37.35
C TRP A 990 -41.35 -68.16 -36.51
N HIS A 991 -41.35 -67.87 -35.21
CA HIS A 991 -40.42 -68.47 -34.24
C HIS A 991 -41.12 -68.88 -32.94
N SER A 992 -40.52 -69.81 -32.20
CA SER A 992 -41.11 -70.42 -31.00
C SER A 992 -41.29 -69.47 -29.82
N THR A 993 -40.43 -68.47 -29.69
CA THR A 993 -40.51 -67.37 -28.71
C THR A 993 -39.89 -66.11 -29.33
N PRO A 994 -40.21 -64.90 -28.83
CA PRO A 994 -39.55 -63.65 -29.25
C PRO A 994 -38.02 -63.65 -29.13
N TYR A 995 -37.46 -64.59 -28.35
CA TYR A 995 -36.04 -64.74 -28.07
C TYR A 995 -35.41 -65.94 -28.81
N SER A 996 -36.14 -66.56 -29.75
CA SER A 996 -35.63 -67.68 -30.55
C SER A 996 -34.94 -67.17 -31.81
N PRO A 997 -33.62 -67.41 -31.99
CA PRO A 997 -32.92 -67.11 -33.24
C PRO A 997 -33.32 -68.07 -34.38
N ASN A 998 -33.96 -69.20 -34.04
CA ASN A 998 -34.47 -70.16 -35.02
C ASN A 998 -35.83 -69.67 -35.55
N ILE A 999 -35.79 -69.07 -36.74
CA ILE A 999 -36.97 -68.65 -37.51
C ILE A 999 -37.26 -69.70 -38.58
N LEU A 1000 -38.54 -69.98 -38.81
CA LEU A 1000 -39.03 -71.08 -39.66
C LEU A 1000 -40.17 -70.58 -40.57
N GLU A 1001 -40.26 -71.08 -41.80
CA GLU A 1001 -41.42 -70.79 -42.68
C GLU A 1001 -42.69 -71.46 -42.12
N CYS A 1002 -43.80 -70.73 -42.18
CA CYS A 1002 -45.08 -71.20 -41.64
C CYS A 1002 -45.73 -72.26 -42.51
N ILE A 1003 -46.47 -73.20 -41.89
CA ILE A 1003 -47.12 -74.33 -42.59
C ILE A 1003 -48.08 -73.84 -43.67
N VAL A 1004 -48.67 -72.66 -43.48
CA VAL A 1004 -49.33 -71.86 -44.52
C VAL A 1004 -48.69 -70.49 -44.49
N ARG A 1005 -48.14 -70.04 -45.63
CA ARG A 1005 -47.43 -68.75 -45.74
C ARG A 1005 -48.31 -67.56 -45.32
N ASP A 1006 -49.56 -67.55 -45.78
CA ASP A 1006 -50.54 -66.49 -45.47
C ASP A 1006 -50.96 -66.45 -43.99
N ALA A 1007 -50.84 -67.58 -43.27
CA ALA A 1007 -51.14 -67.64 -41.82
C ALA A 1007 -50.15 -66.81 -40.98
N CYS A 1008 -49.03 -66.40 -41.59
CA CYS A 1008 -48.00 -65.54 -41.02
C CYS A 1008 -47.89 -64.21 -41.78
N GLN A 1009 -49.00 -63.67 -42.28
CA GLN A 1009 -49.04 -62.35 -42.92
C GLN A 1009 -50.33 -61.60 -42.59
N TYR A 1010 -50.22 -60.37 -42.09
CA TYR A 1010 -51.36 -59.45 -41.95
C TYR A 1010 -50.90 -57.99 -41.97
N ARG A 1011 -51.83 -57.07 -42.23
CA ARG A 1011 -51.51 -55.64 -42.36
C ARG A 1011 -51.01 -55.05 -41.04
N GLY A 1012 -49.76 -54.59 -41.01
CA GLY A 1012 -49.12 -54.03 -39.82
C GLY A 1012 -48.37 -55.07 -38.96
N ARG A 1013 -48.25 -56.33 -39.40
CA ARG A 1013 -47.56 -57.40 -38.68
C ARG A 1013 -46.14 -57.03 -38.24
N ALA A 1014 -45.33 -56.51 -39.16
CA ALA A 1014 -43.96 -56.07 -38.85
C ALA A 1014 -43.91 -55.05 -37.69
N SER A 1015 -44.73 -54.00 -37.72
CA SER A 1015 -44.78 -52.98 -36.66
C SER A 1015 -45.33 -53.50 -35.33
N ASN A 1016 -46.29 -54.44 -35.37
CA ASN A 1016 -46.86 -55.03 -34.16
C ASN A 1016 -45.84 -55.96 -33.46
N LEU A 1017 -45.07 -56.72 -34.25
CA LEU A 1017 -44.03 -57.61 -33.74
C LEU A 1017 -42.79 -56.85 -33.26
N THR A 1018 -42.36 -55.77 -33.93
CA THR A 1018 -41.24 -54.95 -33.42
C THR A 1018 -41.61 -54.14 -32.18
N ALA A 1019 -42.87 -53.70 -32.05
CA ALA A 1019 -43.34 -52.96 -30.87
C ALA A 1019 -43.14 -53.72 -29.54
N PHE A 1020 -43.26 -55.05 -29.54
CA PHE A 1020 -42.99 -55.90 -28.37
C PHE A 1020 -41.62 -55.64 -27.73
N TYR A 1021 -40.60 -55.40 -28.55
CA TYR A 1021 -39.21 -55.23 -28.10
C TYR A 1021 -38.89 -53.82 -27.57
N THR A 1022 -39.83 -52.85 -27.66
CA THR A 1022 -39.56 -51.46 -27.29
C THR A 1022 -39.57 -51.18 -25.78
N ASN A 1023 -40.21 -52.05 -24.99
CA ASN A 1023 -40.37 -51.92 -23.53
C ASN A 1023 -39.62 -53.02 -22.73
N LEU A 1024 -38.59 -53.62 -23.32
CA LEU A 1024 -37.96 -54.84 -22.81
C LEU A 1024 -36.79 -54.52 -21.85
N THR A 1025 -37.10 -54.21 -20.60
CA THR A 1025 -36.15 -53.61 -19.63
C THR A 1025 -35.59 -54.57 -18.56
N ALA A 1026 -35.68 -55.90 -18.76
CA ALA A 1026 -35.15 -56.88 -17.81
C ALA A 1026 -34.89 -58.25 -18.48
N LEU A 1027 -34.04 -59.07 -17.84
CA LEU A 1027 -33.86 -60.48 -18.17
C LEU A 1027 -35.14 -61.27 -17.85
N MET A 1028 -35.95 -61.53 -18.88
CA MET A 1028 -37.16 -62.37 -18.79
C MET A 1028 -36.81 -63.86 -18.54
N PRO A 1029 -37.61 -64.60 -17.75
CA PRO A 1029 -37.35 -66.00 -17.47
C PRO A 1029 -37.54 -66.88 -18.71
N SER A 1030 -36.67 -67.90 -18.85
CA SER A 1030 -36.55 -68.78 -20.03
C SER A 1030 -37.75 -69.69 -20.33
N ASN A 1031 -38.80 -69.67 -19.50
CA ASN A 1031 -40.03 -70.46 -19.65
C ASN A 1031 -41.26 -69.61 -20.06
N LEU A 1032 -41.07 -68.37 -20.56
CA LEU A 1032 -42.16 -67.50 -20.97
C LEU A 1032 -42.90 -68.06 -22.19
N THR A 1033 -44.15 -68.51 -21.99
CA THR A 1033 -45.07 -68.88 -23.07
C THR A 1033 -46.05 -67.72 -23.31
N LEU A 1034 -45.95 -67.08 -24.46
CA LEU A 1034 -46.81 -65.97 -24.85
C LEU A 1034 -47.99 -66.45 -25.70
N SER A 1035 -49.14 -65.82 -25.51
CA SER A 1035 -50.28 -65.94 -26.39
C SER A 1035 -50.06 -65.20 -27.72
N ASN A 1036 -50.88 -65.51 -28.72
CA ASN A 1036 -50.95 -64.73 -29.97
C ASN A 1036 -51.68 -63.38 -29.80
N GLU A 1037 -52.05 -63.01 -28.57
CA GLU A 1037 -52.58 -61.69 -28.20
C GLU A 1037 -51.45 -60.80 -27.65
N GLU A 1038 -50.54 -61.37 -26.86
CA GLU A 1038 -49.34 -60.69 -26.32
C GLU A 1038 -48.21 -60.56 -27.35
N TYR A 1039 -48.06 -61.53 -28.26
CA TYR A 1039 -47.10 -61.46 -29.37
C TYR A 1039 -47.72 -62.04 -30.67
N PRO A 1040 -48.42 -61.20 -31.47
CA PRO A 1040 -49.31 -61.64 -32.54
C PRO A 1040 -48.56 -62.06 -33.82
N GLN A 1041 -47.99 -63.26 -33.82
CA GLN A 1041 -47.30 -63.83 -34.99
C GLN A 1041 -48.26 -64.35 -36.07
N CYS A 1042 -49.39 -64.92 -35.67
CA CYS A 1042 -50.36 -65.54 -36.56
C CYS A 1042 -51.46 -64.56 -36.97
N ALA A 1043 -51.90 -64.67 -38.22
CA ALA A 1043 -53.09 -64.01 -38.74
C ALA A 1043 -54.37 -64.54 -38.07
N GLU A 1044 -55.45 -63.78 -38.21
CA GLU A 1044 -56.79 -64.14 -37.71
C GLU A 1044 -57.23 -65.52 -38.22
N GLY A 1045 -57.83 -66.33 -37.34
CA GLY A 1045 -58.16 -67.74 -37.61
C GLY A 1045 -57.02 -68.75 -37.41
N TYR A 1046 -55.76 -68.31 -37.28
CA TYR A 1046 -54.57 -69.18 -37.12
C TYR A 1046 -53.89 -69.03 -35.74
N ARG A 1047 -53.30 -70.10 -35.21
CA ARG A 1047 -52.57 -70.11 -33.94
C ARG A 1047 -51.58 -71.28 -33.83
N GLY A 1048 -50.83 -71.31 -32.74
CA GLY A 1048 -49.96 -72.43 -32.37
C GLY A 1048 -48.64 -72.46 -33.12
N VAL A 1049 -47.96 -73.60 -33.06
CA VAL A 1049 -46.64 -73.80 -33.67
C VAL A 1049 -46.73 -73.60 -35.19
N LEU A 1050 -45.85 -72.77 -35.75
CA LEU A 1050 -45.80 -72.39 -37.17
C LEU A 1050 -47.15 -71.85 -37.73
N CYS A 1051 -48.00 -71.33 -36.84
CA CYS A 1051 -49.39 -70.93 -37.10
C CYS A 1051 -50.26 -72.04 -37.75
N GLY A 1052 -49.84 -73.31 -37.65
CA GLY A 1052 -50.46 -74.44 -38.35
C GLY A 1052 -51.67 -75.07 -37.66
N SER A 1053 -52.26 -74.43 -36.65
CA SER A 1053 -53.48 -74.89 -35.98
C SER A 1053 -54.57 -73.83 -36.05
N CYS A 1054 -55.81 -74.21 -36.34
CA CYS A 1054 -56.91 -73.25 -36.39
C CYS A 1054 -57.30 -72.75 -34.99
N GLN A 1055 -57.68 -71.48 -34.90
CA GLN A 1055 -58.27 -70.85 -33.70
C GLN A 1055 -59.59 -71.54 -33.32
N PRO A 1056 -60.10 -71.38 -32.08
CA PRO A 1056 -61.47 -71.78 -31.76
C PRO A 1056 -62.44 -71.14 -32.75
N ASN A 1057 -63.47 -71.88 -33.15
CA ASN A 1057 -64.40 -71.56 -34.24
C ASN A 1057 -63.82 -71.58 -35.67
N TYR A 1058 -62.55 -71.95 -35.88
CA TYR A 1058 -61.98 -72.18 -37.22
C TYR A 1058 -61.58 -73.65 -37.43
N GLY A 1059 -61.56 -74.11 -38.68
CA GLY A 1059 -61.26 -75.50 -39.07
C GLY A 1059 -60.47 -75.61 -40.37
N HIS A 1060 -59.74 -76.71 -40.53
CA HIS A 1060 -58.83 -76.91 -41.66
C HIS A 1060 -59.57 -77.26 -42.96
N ILE A 1061 -59.22 -76.56 -44.04
CA ILE A 1061 -59.60 -76.88 -45.41
C ILE A 1061 -58.40 -77.45 -46.20
N ALA A 1062 -58.65 -77.95 -47.41
CA ALA A 1062 -57.62 -78.58 -48.25
C ALA A 1062 -56.51 -77.57 -48.59
N GLY A 1063 -55.26 -77.91 -48.25
CA GLY A 1063 -54.12 -76.99 -48.32
C GLY A 1063 -53.65 -76.47 -46.94
N GLY A 1064 -54.34 -76.80 -45.85
CA GLY A 1064 -53.93 -76.49 -44.48
C GLY A 1064 -54.46 -75.15 -43.94
N GLN A 1065 -55.01 -74.31 -44.82
CA GLN A 1065 -55.68 -73.05 -44.46
C GLN A 1065 -56.83 -73.27 -43.45
N CYS A 1066 -57.12 -72.24 -42.66
CA CYS A 1066 -58.14 -72.24 -41.62
C CYS A 1066 -59.30 -71.31 -42.02
N GLU A 1067 -60.53 -71.84 -42.02
CA GLU A 1067 -61.77 -71.12 -42.36
C GLU A 1067 -62.77 -71.24 -41.20
N GLU A 1068 -63.68 -70.27 -41.05
CA GLU A 1068 -64.62 -70.22 -39.92
C GLU A 1068 -65.69 -71.35 -40.01
N CYS A 1069 -65.89 -72.08 -38.92
CA CYS A 1069 -66.75 -73.27 -38.81
C CYS A 1069 -68.25 -72.94 -38.76
N SER A 1070 -68.78 -72.32 -39.82
CA SER A 1070 -70.21 -72.00 -39.98
C SER A 1070 -71.09 -73.25 -40.18
N MET A 1071 -71.55 -73.88 -39.09
CA MET A 1071 -72.56 -74.95 -39.14
C MET A 1071 -74.00 -74.40 -39.20
N SER A 1072 -74.72 -74.68 -40.29
CA SER A 1072 -76.12 -74.30 -40.43
C SER A 1072 -77.06 -75.12 -39.51
N ARG A 1073 -78.19 -74.51 -39.10
CA ARG A 1073 -79.16 -75.12 -38.17
C ARG A 1073 -79.77 -76.46 -38.64
N ALA A 1074 -79.74 -76.75 -39.95
CA ALA A 1074 -80.26 -78.00 -40.50
C ALA A 1074 -79.43 -79.23 -40.06
N SER A 1075 -78.09 -79.09 -40.01
CA SER A 1075 -77.17 -80.19 -39.72
C SER A 1075 -77.28 -80.70 -38.28
N ILE A 1076 -77.56 -79.80 -37.32
CA ILE A 1076 -77.67 -80.12 -35.89
C ILE A 1076 -78.86 -81.05 -35.62
N ILE A 1077 -80.00 -80.80 -36.28
CA ILE A 1077 -81.23 -81.59 -36.10
C ILE A 1077 -81.04 -83.04 -36.58
N GLY A 1078 -80.31 -83.24 -37.69
CA GLY A 1078 -80.02 -84.57 -38.22
C GLY A 1078 -79.16 -85.44 -37.30
N ILE A 1079 -78.12 -84.86 -36.69
CA ILE A 1079 -77.18 -85.60 -35.82
C ILE A 1079 -77.87 -86.08 -34.54
N ILE A 1080 -78.74 -85.26 -33.94
CA ILE A 1080 -79.52 -85.61 -32.74
C ILE A 1080 -80.43 -86.83 -33.00
N PHE A 1081 -81.08 -86.89 -34.17
CA PHE A 1081 -81.96 -88.01 -34.54
C PHE A 1081 -81.20 -89.33 -34.69
N VAL A 1082 -80.01 -89.31 -35.31
CA VAL A 1082 -79.18 -90.52 -35.50
C VAL A 1082 -78.65 -91.04 -34.17
N PHE A 1083 -78.18 -90.15 -33.28
CA PHE A 1083 -77.71 -90.55 -31.94
C PHE A 1083 -78.84 -91.16 -31.09
N ALA A 1084 -80.02 -90.53 -31.03
CA ALA A 1084 -81.14 -91.03 -30.25
C ALA A 1084 -81.58 -92.45 -30.68
N PHE A 1085 -81.57 -92.73 -31.99
CA PHE A 1085 -81.89 -94.05 -32.54
C PHE A 1085 -80.84 -95.12 -32.19
N TRP A 1086 -79.55 -94.78 -32.29
CA TRP A 1086 -78.45 -95.68 -31.90
C TRP A 1086 -78.42 -95.97 -30.40
N SER A 1087 -78.68 -94.98 -29.55
CA SER A 1087 -78.75 -95.18 -28.09
C SER A 1087 -79.87 -96.15 -27.69
N MET A 1088 -81.06 -96.08 -28.33
CA MET A 1088 -82.14 -97.03 -28.05
C MET A 1088 -81.76 -98.47 -28.41
N LEU A 1089 -81.08 -98.69 -29.54
CA LEU A 1089 -80.60 -100.02 -29.96
C LEU A 1089 -79.56 -100.60 -28.99
N LEU A 1090 -78.58 -99.79 -28.58
CA LEU A 1090 -77.54 -100.22 -27.63
C LEU A 1090 -78.12 -100.53 -26.24
N ILE A 1091 -79.01 -99.68 -25.71
CA ILE A 1091 -79.67 -99.92 -24.42
C ILE A 1091 -80.52 -101.19 -24.46
N SER A 1092 -81.21 -101.46 -25.57
CA SER A 1092 -82.00 -102.69 -25.74
C SER A 1092 -81.12 -103.95 -25.74
N PHE A 1093 -79.92 -103.88 -26.32
CA PHE A 1093 -78.95 -104.98 -26.35
C PHE A 1093 -78.28 -105.22 -24.98
N GLU A 1094 -77.88 -104.15 -24.28
CA GLU A 1094 -77.35 -104.20 -22.92
C GLU A 1094 -78.35 -104.82 -21.93
N VAL A 1095 -79.62 -104.36 -21.94
CA VAL A 1095 -80.66 -104.88 -21.04
C VAL A 1095 -80.93 -106.37 -21.29
N PHE A 1096 -80.91 -106.82 -22.55
CA PHE A 1096 -81.09 -108.23 -22.89
C PHE A 1096 -79.95 -109.13 -22.33
N ASN A 1097 -78.70 -108.68 -22.44
CA ASN A 1097 -77.54 -109.42 -21.92
C ASN A 1097 -77.44 -109.37 -20.38
N SER A 1098 -77.83 -108.26 -19.75
CA SER A 1098 -77.76 -108.05 -18.30
C SER A 1098 -78.75 -108.95 -17.54
N ILE A 1099 -79.95 -109.19 -18.12
CA ILE A 1099 -80.97 -110.11 -17.55
C ILE A 1099 -80.49 -111.58 -17.55
N LEU A 1100 -79.55 -111.95 -18.43
CA LEU A 1100 -79.05 -113.34 -18.56
C LEU A 1100 -77.89 -113.69 -17.62
N THR A 1101 -77.21 -112.71 -17.02
CA THR A 1101 -75.93 -112.95 -16.31
C THR A 1101 -75.96 -112.67 -14.80
N ASN A 1102 -76.74 -111.69 -14.32
CA ASN A 1102 -76.74 -111.31 -12.90
C ASN A 1102 -77.75 -112.09 -12.03
N ARG A 1103 -77.63 -113.43 -12.00
CA ARG A 1103 -78.37 -114.29 -11.06
C ARG A 1103 -77.52 -114.79 -9.87
N GLU A 1104 -76.55 -114.00 -9.40
CA GLU A 1104 -75.88 -114.27 -8.13
C GLU A 1104 -75.32 -113.03 -7.42
N MET A 1105 -75.32 -113.08 -6.08
CA MET A 1105 -74.56 -112.25 -5.13
C MET A 1105 -74.66 -110.71 -5.21
N VAL A 1106 -75.82 -110.20 -4.79
CA VAL A 1106 -75.92 -108.94 -4.03
C VAL A 1106 -75.23 -109.11 -2.66
N LEU A 1107 -74.32 -108.21 -2.26
CA LEU A 1107 -74.11 -107.70 -0.87
C LEU A 1107 -72.94 -106.69 -0.73
N GLY A 1108 -73.06 -105.77 0.25
CA GLY A 1108 -72.09 -104.81 0.83
C GLY A 1108 -70.71 -104.58 0.16
N ALA A 1109 -70.28 -103.38 -0.27
CA ALA A 1109 -70.64 -101.99 0.08
C ALA A 1109 -70.44 -101.57 1.56
N ARG A 1110 -69.90 -100.35 1.76
CA ARG A 1110 -69.60 -99.62 3.03
C ARG A 1110 -68.29 -100.01 3.76
N ASN A 1111 -67.55 -99.12 4.44
CA ASN A 1111 -67.69 -97.65 4.66
C ASN A 1111 -66.31 -97.01 5.00
N THR A 1112 -65.86 -95.91 4.36
CA THR A 1112 -65.98 -94.47 4.72
C THR A 1112 -65.18 -93.93 5.92
N LEU A 1113 -64.42 -92.84 5.68
CA LEU A 1113 -64.16 -91.65 6.52
C LEU A 1113 -63.43 -90.64 5.58
N THR A 1114 -63.69 -89.33 5.52
CA THR A 1114 -64.76 -88.49 6.09
C THR A 1114 -64.97 -87.23 5.21
N ALA A 1115 -66.10 -86.53 5.36
CA ALA A 1115 -66.37 -85.21 4.78
C ALA A 1115 -67.34 -84.44 5.70
N ILE A 1116 -67.87 -83.27 5.25
CA ILE A 1116 -69.00 -82.49 5.83
C ILE A 1116 -68.61 -81.67 7.09
N HIS A 1117 -68.89 -80.36 7.25
CA HIS A 1117 -69.46 -79.29 6.38
C HIS A 1117 -69.07 -77.89 6.97
N VAL A 1118 -69.04 -76.72 6.29
CA VAL A 1118 -70.12 -75.89 5.64
C VAL A 1118 -71.16 -75.43 6.69
N PRO A 1119 -71.67 -74.17 6.74
CA PRO A 1119 -71.90 -73.15 5.68
C PRO A 1119 -71.02 -71.86 5.86
N GLN A 1120 -71.27 -70.63 5.36
CA GLN A 1120 -72.49 -69.97 4.84
C GLN A 1120 -72.22 -68.75 3.90
N ARG A 1121 -73.28 -68.33 3.20
CA ARG A 1121 -73.54 -67.08 2.42
C ARG A 1121 -73.28 -65.77 3.20
N ASN A 1122 -73.15 -64.58 2.58
CA ASN A 1122 -73.34 -64.10 1.18
C ASN A 1122 -72.38 -62.88 0.92
N ASP A 1123 -72.45 -61.99 -0.09
CA ASP A 1123 -73.45 -61.64 -1.14
C ASP A 1123 -72.81 -60.90 -2.35
N SER A 1124 -73.63 -60.62 -3.38
CA SER A 1124 -73.44 -59.66 -4.50
C SER A 1124 -72.40 -59.96 -5.62
N VAL A 1125 -72.83 -59.69 -6.86
CA VAL A 1125 -72.43 -60.25 -8.18
C VAL A 1125 -73.10 -59.38 -9.27
N PRO A 1126 -72.71 -59.31 -10.57
CA PRO A 1126 -71.42 -59.47 -11.29
C PRO A 1126 -71.03 -58.23 -12.15
N THR A 1127 -69.87 -58.26 -12.85
CA THR A 1127 -69.78 -58.22 -14.33
C THR A 1127 -68.37 -58.58 -14.81
N ASP A 1128 -68.26 -59.05 -16.05
CA ASP A 1128 -67.02 -59.55 -16.68
C ASP A 1128 -66.02 -58.43 -17.05
N TYR A 1129 -64.71 -58.75 -17.06
CA TYR A 1129 -63.96 -59.02 -18.31
C TYR A 1129 -62.54 -59.52 -18.00
N THR A 1130 -62.15 -60.62 -18.64
CA THR A 1130 -60.84 -61.33 -18.59
C THR A 1130 -60.12 -61.11 -19.96
N PRO A 1131 -58.85 -61.57 -20.23
CA PRO A 1131 -58.12 -62.65 -19.55
C PRO A 1131 -56.56 -62.53 -19.40
N ILE A 1132 -55.96 -63.49 -18.65
CA ILE A 1132 -54.71 -64.28 -18.90
C ILE A 1132 -53.39 -63.52 -19.28
N GLN A 1133 -52.15 -63.87 -18.89
CA GLN A 1133 -51.49 -64.97 -18.12
C GLN A 1133 -50.51 -64.32 -17.10
N GLY A 1134 -49.69 -64.96 -16.25
CA GLY A 1134 -49.36 -66.34 -15.87
C GLY A 1134 -48.43 -66.30 -14.62
N GLY A 1135 -47.92 -67.38 -14.03
CA GLY A 1135 -48.17 -68.79 -14.31
C GLY A 1135 -46.96 -69.72 -14.02
N LYS A 1136 -46.80 -70.18 -12.75
CA LYS A 1136 -45.98 -71.36 -12.35
C LYS A 1136 -44.43 -71.24 -12.51
N SER A 1137 -43.57 -72.07 -11.91
CA SER A 1137 -43.64 -72.90 -10.68
C SER A 1137 -42.24 -73.43 -10.29
N GLU A 1138 -42.13 -74.04 -9.10
CA GLU A 1138 -41.56 -75.38 -8.79
C GLU A 1138 -40.81 -76.16 -9.91
N LEU A 1139 -39.79 -77.02 -9.66
CA LEU A 1139 -39.11 -77.51 -8.44
C LEU A 1139 -37.83 -78.33 -8.82
N VAL A 1140 -36.99 -78.64 -7.83
CA VAL A 1140 -36.13 -79.85 -7.64
C VAL A 1140 -35.85 -80.80 -8.82
N SER A 1141 -34.56 -81.05 -9.11
CA SER A 1141 -33.91 -82.40 -9.12
C SER A 1141 -32.36 -82.23 -9.03
N LEU A 1142 -31.58 -82.95 -8.21
CA LEU A 1142 -31.05 -84.33 -8.33
C LEU A 1142 -30.24 -84.55 -9.64
N PHE A 1143 -29.06 -85.18 -9.67
CA PHE A 1143 -28.43 -86.24 -8.82
C PHE A 1143 -26.87 -86.16 -8.94
N GLU A 1144 -25.97 -86.82 -8.19
CA GLU A 1144 -26.10 -87.78 -7.07
C GLU A 1144 -25.00 -87.65 -5.97
N ARG A 1145 -23.82 -88.29 -6.10
CA ARG A 1145 -22.84 -88.64 -5.02
C ARG A 1145 -21.41 -88.84 -5.60
N THR A 1146 -20.29 -89.17 -4.90
CA THR A 1146 -20.04 -89.78 -3.56
C THR A 1146 -18.57 -89.58 -3.09
N SER A 1147 -18.30 -89.76 -1.78
CA SER A 1147 -17.05 -90.35 -1.20
C SER A 1147 -15.72 -89.55 -1.25
N ALA A 1148 -14.85 -89.53 -0.22
CA ALA A 1148 -14.95 -89.89 1.21
C ALA A 1148 -13.70 -89.42 2.02
N ASN A 1149 -13.82 -89.42 3.36
CA ASN A 1149 -12.78 -89.64 4.39
C ASN A 1149 -11.37 -88.99 4.28
N GLY A 1150 -11.13 -87.99 5.14
CA GLY A 1150 -10.44 -88.24 6.42
C GLY A 1150 -8.90 -88.13 6.54
N GLY A 1151 -8.44 -87.21 7.40
CA GLY A 1151 -7.58 -87.56 8.54
C GLY A 1151 -6.05 -87.29 8.49
N LEU A 1152 -5.59 -86.62 9.55
CA LEU A 1152 -4.32 -86.86 10.30
C LEU A 1152 -2.93 -86.58 9.66
N ARG A 1153 -2.21 -85.65 10.32
CA ARG A 1153 -0.75 -85.68 10.65
C ARG A 1153 0.27 -85.48 9.50
N ARG A 1154 1.55 -85.16 9.74
CA ARG A 1154 2.29 -84.40 10.82
C ARG A 1154 3.80 -84.37 10.42
N ALA A 1155 4.55 -83.36 10.90
CA ALA A 1155 6.04 -83.30 10.91
C ALA A 1155 6.66 -82.95 9.52
N SER A 1156 7.59 -81.97 9.40
CA SER A 1156 9.05 -81.95 9.72
C SER A 1156 9.90 -82.22 8.46
N SER A 1157 11.12 -81.69 8.25
CA SER A 1157 12.01 -80.82 9.06
C SER A 1157 13.19 -80.31 8.22
N GLU A 1158 13.80 -79.19 8.64
CA GLU A 1158 15.20 -78.74 8.38
C GLU A 1158 15.63 -78.44 6.91
N LYS A 1159 16.36 -77.34 6.56
CA LYS A 1159 17.63 -76.67 7.01
C LYS A 1159 18.90 -77.22 6.34
N VAL A 1160 19.92 -76.33 6.19
CA VAL A 1160 21.32 -76.47 5.68
C VAL A 1160 21.55 -75.73 4.32
N VAL A 1161 22.65 -75.00 4.04
CA VAL A 1161 23.56 -74.08 4.80
C VAL A 1161 24.57 -73.42 3.80
N GLY A 1162 25.13 -72.23 4.11
CA GLY A 1162 26.22 -71.55 3.36
C GLY A 1162 25.99 -70.03 3.24
N SER A 1163 26.84 -69.04 3.59
CA SER A 1163 28.29 -68.88 3.91
C SER A 1163 29.25 -69.01 2.70
N PHE A 1164 30.28 -68.16 2.48
CA PHE A 1164 31.18 -67.42 3.39
C PHE A 1164 31.67 -66.00 2.91
N ARG A 1165 32.32 -65.27 3.84
CA ARG A 1165 33.20 -64.05 3.85
C ARG A 1165 33.81 -63.49 2.53
N LYS A 1166 34.04 -62.16 2.34
CA LYS A 1166 34.96 -61.15 2.99
C LYS A 1166 36.48 -61.37 2.66
N PRO A 1167 37.44 -60.39 2.73
CA PRO A 1167 37.48 -59.19 3.62
C PRO A 1167 38.16 -57.85 3.12
N GLU A 1168 37.89 -56.75 3.87
CA GLU A 1168 38.79 -55.62 4.31
C GLU A 1168 39.58 -54.78 3.24
N GLU A 1169 40.42 -53.74 3.50
CA GLU A 1169 41.09 -53.14 4.70
C GLU A 1169 41.42 -51.61 4.50
N ARG A 1170 41.20 -50.72 5.50
CA ARG A 1170 42.16 -49.74 6.13
C ARG A 1170 41.51 -48.55 6.89
N LEU A 1171 42.29 -47.89 7.78
CA LEU A 1171 41.85 -46.91 8.80
C LEU A 1171 42.58 -45.52 8.73
N PRO A 1172 42.91 -44.80 9.83
CA PRO A 1172 42.37 -43.48 10.27
C PRO A 1172 43.46 -42.36 10.24
N PRO A 1173 43.46 -41.22 11.00
CA PRO A 1173 42.48 -40.53 11.88
C PRO A 1173 42.02 -39.14 11.32
N ILE A 1174 41.68 -37.99 11.96
CA ILE A 1174 41.92 -37.30 13.28
C ILE A 1174 40.66 -36.48 13.72
N VAL A 1175 40.62 -36.02 14.98
CA VAL A 1175 39.57 -35.27 15.72
C VAL A 1175 40.30 -34.16 16.54
N PRO A 1176 39.83 -32.88 16.67
CA PRO A 1176 38.70 -32.54 17.57
C PRO A 1176 37.83 -31.27 17.29
N LEU A 1177 36.62 -31.27 17.90
CA LEU A 1177 35.84 -30.09 18.34
C LEU A 1177 36.29 -29.73 19.79
N GLU A 1178 36.11 -28.56 20.39
CA GLU A 1178 35.13 -27.44 20.36
C GLU A 1178 35.85 -26.21 21.06
N PRO A 1179 35.27 -25.03 21.40
CA PRO A 1179 33.95 -24.45 21.08
C PRO A 1179 33.92 -22.92 20.71
N ARG A 1180 32.73 -22.47 20.28
CA ARG A 1180 32.16 -21.09 20.40
C ARG A 1180 32.95 -19.87 19.90
N SER A 1181 32.40 -19.22 18.87
CA SER A 1181 32.09 -17.78 18.91
C SER A 1181 30.81 -17.49 18.12
N PHE A 1182 30.14 -16.36 18.38
CA PHE A 1182 28.88 -15.97 17.72
C PHE A 1182 29.16 -15.28 16.38
N GLN A 1183 28.52 -15.73 15.30
CA GLN A 1183 28.31 -14.92 14.09
C GLN A 1183 26.89 -15.12 13.58
N ARG A 1184 26.21 -14.02 13.25
CA ARG A 1184 24.93 -14.05 12.53
C ARG A 1184 25.21 -14.39 11.07
N GLN A 1185 24.47 -15.36 10.52
CA GLN A 1185 24.25 -15.44 9.08
C GLN A 1185 22.80 -15.06 8.80
N SER A 1186 22.62 -13.95 8.10
CA SER A 1186 21.32 -13.45 7.62
C SER A 1186 21.39 -13.23 6.10
N THR A 1187 21.74 -14.30 5.39
CA THR A 1187 21.89 -14.32 3.94
C THR A 1187 20.56 -14.69 3.27
N HIS A 1188 19.65 -13.72 3.12
CA HIS A 1188 18.56 -13.70 2.13
C HIS A 1188 17.81 -12.34 2.11
N LEU A 1189 18.56 -11.22 2.01
CA LEU A 1189 17.97 -9.87 1.95
C LEU A 1189 18.72 -8.86 1.05
N GLU A 1190 19.82 -9.24 0.38
CA GLU A 1190 20.57 -8.32 -0.51
C GLU A 1190 20.06 -8.27 -1.97
N ASP A 1191 19.33 -9.29 -2.45
CA ASP A 1191 18.99 -9.44 -3.87
C ASP A 1191 17.80 -8.59 -4.37
N PHE A 1192 17.11 -7.91 -3.45
CA PHE A 1192 16.04 -6.95 -3.76
C PHE A 1192 16.63 -5.56 -4.04
N TRP A 1193 17.38 -5.00 -3.09
CA TRP A 1193 17.87 -3.62 -3.17
C TRP A 1193 19.12 -3.43 -4.04
N ARG A 1194 19.95 -4.45 -4.29
CA ARG A 1194 21.10 -4.36 -5.22
C ARG A 1194 20.73 -4.08 -6.69
N ARG A 1195 19.45 -4.18 -7.06
CA ARG A 1195 18.95 -3.87 -8.42
C ARG A 1195 18.47 -2.42 -8.60
N GLN A 1196 18.00 -1.75 -7.55
CA GLN A 1196 17.60 -0.33 -7.60
C GLN A 1196 18.81 0.57 -7.92
N ASN A 1197 19.96 0.31 -7.28
CA ASN A 1197 21.12 1.20 -7.32
C ASN A 1197 22.13 0.91 -8.46
N ASN A 1198 21.70 0.26 -9.55
CA ASN A 1198 22.59 -0.16 -10.65
C ASN A 1198 22.11 0.21 -12.07
N THR A 1199 20.92 0.77 -12.24
CA THR A 1199 20.36 1.17 -13.55
C THR A 1199 20.57 2.65 -13.88
N PHE A 1200 20.87 3.50 -12.89
CA PHE A 1200 21.03 4.95 -13.07
C PHE A 1200 22.41 5.40 -13.62
N LEU A 1201 23.21 4.48 -14.17
CA LEU A 1201 24.51 4.75 -14.79
C LEU A 1201 24.60 4.34 -16.27
N GLN A 1202 23.55 4.66 -17.06
CA GLN A 1202 23.69 4.74 -18.53
C GLN A 1202 22.57 5.51 -19.27
N SER A 1203 22.72 6.83 -19.40
CA SER A 1203 22.34 7.57 -20.62
C SER A 1203 22.77 9.04 -20.58
N LEU A 1204 23.77 9.39 -21.40
CA LEU A 1204 24.12 10.78 -21.71
C LEU A 1204 23.76 11.08 -23.17
N PRO A 1205 22.79 11.98 -23.43
CA PRO A 1205 22.76 12.73 -24.68
C PRO A 1205 23.85 13.81 -24.61
N ARG A 1206 24.87 13.75 -25.47
CA ARG A 1206 25.75 14.90 -25.70
C ARG A 1206 24.97 15.93 -26.51
N GLY A 1207 24.72 17.11 -25.94
CA GLY A 1207 24.32 18.28 -26.71
C GLY A 1207 25.53 18.97 -27.34
N ASP A 1208 25.28 19.83 -28.32
CA ASP A 1208 25.89 21.16 -28.36
C ASP A 1208 24.94 22.15 -29.06
N SER A 1209 25.34 23.41 -29.18
CA SER A 1209 24.44 24.56 -29.17
C SER A 1209 24.76 25.64 -30.22
N SER A 1210 23.73 26.24 -30.83
CA SER A 1210 23.70 27.66 -31.25
C SER A 1210 22.33 28.09 -31.79
N LEU A 1211 22.08 29.41 -31.70
CA LEU A 1211 20.86 30.17 -32.05
C LEU A 1211 21.05 30.97 -33.37
N PRO A 1212 20.06 31.70 -33.94
CA PRO A 1212 18.61 31.81 -33.63
C PRO A 1212 17.65 31.77 -34.88
N ASP A 1213 16.37 32.08 -34.62
CA ASP A 1213 15.42 32.89 -35.45
C ASP A 1213 14.42 32.28 -36.47
N VAL A 1214 13.15 32.69 -36.27
CA VAL A 1214 11.99 32.86 -37.21
C VAL A 1214 11.22 31.61 -37.75
N GLU A 1215 10.12 31.29 -37.06
CA GLU A 1215 8.69 31.30 -37.51
C GLU A 1215 8.16 30.45 -38.71
N VAL A 1216 6.91 29.94 -38.55
CA VAL A 1216 5.90 29.50 -39.57
C VAL A 1216 5.80 28.01 -40.04
N GLU A 1217 4.62 27.41 -39.75
CA GLU A 1217 3.78 26.38 -40.44
C GLU A 1217 4.29 24.99 -40.94
N ASP A 1218 3.65 23.95 -40.41
CA ASP A 1218 2.95 22.79 -41.04
C ASP A 1218 3.56 21.77 -42.06
N MET A 1219 2.97 20.56 -41.99
CA MET A 1219 2.82 19.51 -43.04
C MET A 1219 3.98 18.58 -43.50
N THR A 1220 3.96 17.36 -42.92
CA THR A 1220 3.91 16.04 -43.59
C THR A 1220 4.96 15.53 -44.62
N LEU A 1221 5.40 14.29 -44.36
CA LEU A 1221 5.58 13.13 -45.28
C LEU A 1221 6.95 12.76 -45.92
N SER A 1222 7.21 11.45 -45.89
CA SER A 1222 7.90 10.58 -46.87
C SER A 1222 9.40 10.69 -47.19
N GLU A 1223 10.15 9.73 -46.63
CA GLU A 1223 10.94 8.68 -47.35
C GLU A 1223 12.24 8.94 -48.15
N HIS A 1224 13.08 7.88 -48.14
CA HIS A 1224 14.24 7.54 -49.00
C HIS A 1224 15.56 8.30 -48.72
N ILE A 1225 16.69 7.68 -48.29
CA ILE A 1225 17.50 6.53 -48.77
C ILE A 1225 18.73 7.01 -49.61
N VAL A 1226 19.87 6.29 -49.46
CA VAL A 1226 21.22 6.53 -50.02
C VAL A 1226 22.05 7.59 -49.27
N ALA A 1227 23.37 7.47 -49.04
CA ALA A 1227 24.25 6.36 -48.59
C ALA A 1227 25.69 6.92 -48.48
N ALA A 1228 26.55 6.28 -47.66
CA ALA A 1228 28.02 6.35 -47.74
C ALA A 1228 28.64 7.75 -47.40
N GLU A 1229 29.94 7.91 -47.07
CA GLU A 1229 30.99 6.92 -46.81
C GLU A 1229 32.09 7.50 -45.86
N ASN A 1230 32.51 6.69 -44.89
CA ASN A 1230 33.91 6.51 -44.44
C ASN A 1230 34.78 7.64 -43.80
N LEU A 1231 35.90 7.16 -43.22
CA LEU A 1231 37.17 7.83 -42.90
C LEU A 1231 37.28 8.76 -41.66
N THR A 1232 37.83 8.17 -40.58
CA THR A 1232 39.12 8.54 -39.90
C THR A 1232 39.41 10.00 -39.48
N GLU A 1233 40.09 10.31 -38.35
CA GLU A 1233 40.87 9.46 -37.41
C GLU A 1233 41.14 10.15 -36.05
N THR A 1234 41.52 9.33 -35.06
CA THR A 1234 42.34 9.62 -33.85
C THR A 1234 42.24 10.93 -33.03
N VAL A 1235 41.92 10.72 -31.73
CA VAL A 1235 42.67 11.22 -30.55
C VAL A 1235 42.68 12.74 -30.28
N LYS A 1236 41.89 13.15 -29.28
CA LYS A 1236 42.43 13.19 -27.90
C LYS A 1236 41.36 12.95 -26.84
#